data_AF-A0A969B9S5-F1
#
_entry.id   AF-A0A969B9S5-F1
#
_cell.length_a   1.000
_cell.length_b   1.000
_cell.length_c   1.000
_cell.angle_alpha   90.00
_cell.angle_beta   90.00
_cell.angle_gamma   90.00
#
_symmetry.space_group_name_H-M   'P 1'
#
loop_
_entity.id
_entity.type
_entity.pdbx_description
1 polymer ?
#
loop_
_entity_poly.entity_id
_entity_poly.type
_entity_poly.pdbx_seq_one_letter_code
_entity_poly.pdbx_strand_id
1 'polypeptide(L)'
;MYLKGVADTTVLRFASIELVRGDWRRYERSLIDVGESTGDELNFGNLEVSSVNIEENASKEPIRYLLPPGFSREIDPSNPQLRQLNEQSMVLRVKKLADGDARAVYKNTQLDLRQYKNMKMEVHAENFTDVPDDEKINDNELSVFIRIGSDYTNNYYEYELYMKVTDPDQVNSAPNDDQRSQLIWPAENSFDIDLQEFINLKNARNELKRAVGSEINYLVPYSVRDSSNGQNRILTIRGNPNLGNIRTIMIGVRNTRIGGNDDARPKSGELWVNELRLTDFKDKGGWAANARLKANLADFGNVSFAISTSTPGFGGIEQKVNERSQETMLRYDISSNFELGKFFPEKTGITIPFYAGYSKASITPEYNPTDPDILMKDALDKSDDQERLKQQVQDVTEHKSFNFTNVKVGKPSSAPKIYSPSNFSATYAWSQTHKHNIKVLNFEEHNYKAALNYSFNNRPKNITPLKNVKALRPTPFRIIRDFNFYYLPTQVGIRGSLDRNYSEMHWRDLKSGLSLPATYVLDYNFNRYYDVKFDLSRTLKLDYAATMTARIDEKDIDFGSKTGIPDFGFLYLEPYLGNDKLTFTKFIGRPINFSQDIRASWNVPVNKLPMLDWTNLNAQYNVQYSWTAGPGESIVETEDGTTDTLSSGNTISNNYRANLTATFRMQTLYNKVGVLKRIDDKYSRGKQKTPK
;
A
#
# COMPACT_ATOMS: atom_id res chain seq x y z
N MET A 1 29.78 40.38 0.51
CA MET A 1 31.18 40.77 0.21
C MET A 1 31.35 42.23 0.59
N TYR A 2 32.38 42.59 1.37
CA TYR A 2 32.74 43.98 1.64
C TYR A 2 34.23 44.15 1.38
N LEU A 3 34.62 45.28 0.78
CA LEU A 3 36.01 45.58 0.43
C LEU A 3 36.49 46.72 1.34
N LYS A 4 37.65 46.54 1.98
CA LYS A 4 38.27 47.55 2.88
C LYS A 4 39.76 47.68 2.55
N GLY A 5 40.33 48.86 2.82
CA GLY A 5 41.77 49.10 2.65
C GLY A 5 42.19 49.52 1.25
N VAL A 6 41.26 50.02 0.44
CA VAL A 6 41.53 50.49 -0.92
C VAL A 6 41.89 51.98 -0.87
N ALA A 7 43.06 52.35 -1.39
CA ALA A 7 43.58 53.72 -1.34
C ALA A 7 43.01 54.64 -2.45
N ASP A 8 42.53 54.06 -3.55
CA ASP A 8 41.97 54.78 -4.72
C ASP A 8 40.85 53.94 -5.38
N THR A 9 40.24 54.49 -6.43
CA THR A 9 39.16 53.91 -7.22
C THR A 9 39.57 52.54 -7.78
N THR A 10 38.97 51.47 -7.26
CA THR A 10 39.21 50.09 -7.73
C THR A 10 37.96 49.51 -8.37
N VAL A 11 38.08 49.02 -9.60
CA VAL A 11 37.01 48.36 -10.33
C VAL A 11 37.25 46.86 -10.33
N LEU A 12 36.44 46.12 -9.57
CA LEU A 12 36.43 44.66 -9.61
C LEU A 12 35.46 44.20 -10.70
N ARG A 13 35.96 43.41 -11.65
CA ARG A 13 35.15 42.78 -12.70
C ARG A 13 35.14 41.29 -12.44
N PHE A 14 33.99 40.78 -12.05
CA PHE A 14 33.77 39.35 -11.91
C PHE A 14 33.08 38.84 -13.16
N ALA A 15 33.70 37.87 -13.85
CA ALA A 15 33.08 37.22 -14.99
C ALA A 15 31.84 36.40 -14.56
N SER A 16 31.96 35.69 -13.43
CA SER A 16 30.88 35.01 -12.71
C SER A 16 31.17 35.05 -11.21
N ILE A 17 30.13 35.20 -10.38
CA ILE A 17 30.18 34.92 -8.93
C ILE A 17 29.02 33.98 -8.64
N GLU A 18 29.34 32.77 -8.20
CA GLU A 18 28.35 31.74 -7.97
C GLU A 18 28.54 31.10 -6.60
N LEU A 19 27.42 30.74 -5.97
CA LEU A 19 27.42 29.87 -4.80
C LEU A 19 27.11 28.46 -5.28
N VAL A 20 28.16 27.68 -5.49
CA VAL A 20 28.03 26.30 -5.95
C VAL A 20 27.70 25.40 -4.76
N ARG A 21 26.64 24.62 -4.89
CA ARG A 21 26.25 23.62 -3.90
C ARG A 21 26.67 22.24 -4.39
N GLY A 22 27.47 21.54 -3.60
CA GLY A 22 27.79 20.13 -3.83
C GLY A 22 26.64 19.19 -3.40
N ASP A 23 26.48 18.09 -4.13
CA ASP A 23 25.58 16.98 -3.76
C ASP A 23 26.16 16.07 -2.68
N TRP A 24 27.49 16.04 -2.58
CA TRP A 24 28.24 15.28 -1.59
C TRP A 24 28.47 16.11 -0.33
N ARG A 25 28.30 15.49 0.84
CA ARG A 25 28.46 16.13 2.14
C ARG A 25 29.67 15.58 2.85
N ARG A 26 30.41 16.44 3.55
CA ARG A 26 31.52 16.00 4.39
C ARG A 26 31.01 15.20 5.58
N TYR A 27 31.69 14.12 5.89
CA TYR A 27 31.46 13.34 7.09
C TYR A 27 32.36 13.86 8.21
N GLU A 28 31.76 14.40 9.28
CA GLU A 28 32.48 15.13 10.33
C GLU A 28 32.89 14.26 11.52
N ARG A 29 32.42 13.00 11.59
CA ARG A 29 32.74 12.10 12.71
C ARG A 29 34.00 11.29 12.41
N SER A 30 34.64 10.81 13.47
CA SER A 30 35.78 9.89 13.34
C SER A 30 35.38 8.61 12.62
N LEU A 31 36.30 8.12 11.78
CA LEU A 31 36.20 6.87 11.04
C LEU A 31 37.21 5.82 11.54
N ILE A 32 37.94 6.13 12.63
CA ILE A 32 38.90 5.23 13.27
C ILE A 32 38.13 4.17 14.07
N ASP A 33 38.53 2.91 13.93
CA ASP A 33 37.86 1.81 14.61
C ASP A 33 38.20 1.72 16.11
N VAL A 34 37.24 1.18 16.87
CA VAL A 34 37.32 1.06 18.33
C VAL A 34 38.40 0.04 18.69
N GLY A 35 39.53 0.52 19.20
CA GLY A 35 40.72 -0.29 19.55
C GLY A 35 42.02 0.23 18.94
N GLU A 36 41.95 1.10 17.93
CA GLU A 36 43.12 1.72 17.29
C GLU A 36 43.44 3.13 17.80
N SER A 37 42.60 3.68 18.70
CA SER A 37 42.83 4.98 19.30
C SER A 37 43.96 4.91 20.34
N THR A 38 45.09 5.53 20.00
CA THR A 38 46.01 6.05 21.03
C THR A 38 45.43 7.37 21.53
N GLY A 39 45.37 7.53 22.85
CA GLY A 39 44.50 8.48 23.55
C GLY A 39 44.92 9.95 23.52
N ASP A 40 45.41 10.48 22.40
CA ASP A 40 45.60 11.91 22.20
C ASP A 40 44.58 12.43 21.18
N GLU A 41 43.97 13.57 21.49
CA GLU A 41 43.01 14.26 20.63
C GLU A 41 43.64 14.54 19.25
N LEU A 42 43.34 13.67 18.27
CA LEU A 42 43.87 13.78 16.92
C LEU A 42 43.44 15.12 16.31
N ASN A 43 44.44 15.95 16.01
CA ASN A 43 44.31 17.19 15.26
C ASN A 43 43.53 16.88 13.96
N PHE A 44 42.34 17.43 13.79
CA PHE A 44 41.46 17.08 12.67
C PHE A 44 42.10 17.50 11.34
N GLY A 45 42.67 16.54 10.60
CA GLY A 45 43.04 16.75 9.20
C GLY A 45 41.85 17.34 8.43
N ASN A 46 42.09 18.40 7.65
CA ASN A 46 41.01 19.13 6.98
C ASN A 46 40.72 18.49 5.63
N LEU A 47 39.43 18.19 5.37
CA LEU A 47 38.93 17.77 4.07
C LEU A 47 38.13 18.91 3.43
N GLU A 48 38.64 19.39 2.30
CA GLU A 48 37.99 20.34 1.42
C GLU A 48 37.44 19.59 0.21
N VAL A 49 36.17 19.84 -0.13
CA VAL A 49 35.48 19.18 -1.25
C VAL A 49 35.18 20.23 -2.29
N SER A 50 35.61 19.98 -3.52
CA SER A 50 35.36 20.86 -4.66
C SER A 50 35.11 20.04 -5.92
N SER A 51 34.99 20.70 -7.07
CA SER A 51 34.86 20.05 -8.37
C SER A 51 35.91 20.60 -9.32
N VAL A 52 36.44 19.73 -10.17
CA VAL A 52 37.30 20.10 -11.28
C VAL A 52 36.55 19.76 -12.56
N ASN A 53 36.60 20.64 -13.57
CA ASN A 53 35.84 20.46 -14.80
C ASN A 53 36.67 20.77 -16.05
N ILE A 54 36.24 20.24 -17.19
CA ILE A 54 36.98 20.36 -18.45
C ILE A 54 36.97 21.77 -19.04
N GLU A 55 35.94 22.57 -18.79
CA GLU A 55 35.82 23.91 -19.39
C GLU A 55 36.66 24.97 -18.67
N GLU A 56 36.78 24.89 -17.35
CA GLU A 56 37.48 25.86 -16.50
C GLU A 56 38.88 25.37 -16.11
N ASN A 57 39.08 24.06 -15.94
CA ASN A 57 40.32 23.50 -15.41
C ASN A 57 41.17 22.74 -16.45
N ALA A 58 40.86 22.86 -17.74
CA ALA A 58 41.71 22.33 -18.81
C ALA A 58 43.11 22.96 -18.86
N SER A 59 43.34 24.08 -18.17
CA SER A 59 44.63 24.77 -18.04
C SER A 59 45.16 24.81 -16.59
N LYS A 60 44.62 23.97 -15.69
CA LYS A 60 45.11 23.84 -14.31
C LYS A 60 46.57 23.35 -14.29
N GLU A 61 47.37 23.89 -13.39
CA GLU A 61 48.70 23.39 -13.02
C GLU A 61 48.68 22.80 -11.58
N PRO A 62 49.53 21.81 -11.25
CA PRO A 62 50.57 21.21 -12.09
C PRO A 62 50.03 20.17 -13.10
N ILE A 63 48.83 19.63 -12.86
CA ILE A 63 48.18 18.66 -13.72
C ILE A 63 46.87 19.26 -14.23
N ARG A 64 46.75 19.33 -15.56
CA ARG A 64 45.53 19.79 -16.23
C ARG A 64 44.45 18.70 -16.20
N TYR A 65 43.20 19.12 -16.16
CA TYR A 65 42.09 18.17 -16.19
C TYR A 65 41.83 17.63 -17.60
N LEU A 66 41.84 16.31 -17.74
CA LEU A 66 41.45 15.57 -18.94
C LEU A 66 40.45 14.47 -18.56
N LEU A 67 39.55 14.16 -19.48
CA LEU A 67 38.60 13.06 -19.34
C LEU A 67 39.35 11.74 -19.10
N PRO A 68 38.82 10.83 -18.26
CA PRO A 68 39.37 9.49 -18.13
C PRO A 68 39.37 8.75 -19.48
N PRO A 69 40.31 7.81 -19.70
CA PRO A 69 40.37 7.06 -20.95
C PRO A 69 39.07 6.31 -21.25
N GLY A 70 38.59 6.40 -22.49
CA GLY A 70 37.38 5.68 -22.94
C GLY A 70 36.05 6.41 -22.72
N PHE A 71 36.07 7.62 -22.15
CA PHE A 71 34.88 8.44 -21.96
C PHE A 71 34.84 9.61 -22.96
N SER A 72 33.62 10.04 -23.27
CA SER A 72 33.37 11.19 -24.15
C SER A 72 32.27 12.04 -23.57
N ARG A 73 32.34 13.36 -23.81
CA ARG A 73 31.36 14.31 -23.30
C ARG A 73 29.96 14.00 -23.85
N GLU A 74 28.96 14.09 -22.98
CA GLU A 74 27.57 13.93 -23.37
C GLU A 74 27.15 15.04 -24.34
N ILE A 75 26.40 14.66 -25.38
CA ILE A 75 25.86 15.61 -26.36
C ILE A 75 24.42 15.90 -25.98
N ASP A 76 24.10 17.18 -25.83
CA ASP A 76 22.75 17.63 -25.53
C ASP A 76 21.80 17.41 -26.73
N PRO A 77 20.83 16.47 -26.65
CA PRO A 77 19.96 16.15 -27.78
C PRO A 77 18.84 17.19 -27.98
N SER A 78 18.68 18.14 -27.04
CA SER A 78 17.64 19.16 -27.12
C SER A 78 17.97 20.30 -28.09
N ASN A 79 19.24 20.41 -28.49
CA ASN A 79 19.73 21.48 -29.36
C ASN A 79 20.01 20.95 -30.79
N PRO A 80 19.60 21.68 -31.85
CA PRO A 80 19.87 21.30 -33.23
C PRO A 80 21.35 21.41 -33.62
N GLN A 81 22.15 22.14 -32.84
CA GLN A 81 23.62 22.12 -32.93
C GLN A 81 24.19 21.20 -31.85
N LEU A 82 25.18 20.39 -32.22
CA LEU A 82 25.88 19.49 -31.32
C LEU A 82 26.59 20.32 -30.23
N ARG A 83 25.99 20.38 -29.04
CA ARG A 83 26.59 21.01 -27.86
C ARG A 83 27.01 19.91 -26.89
N GLN A 84 28.30 19.87 -26.59
CA GLN A 84 28.82 18.99 -25.55
C GLN A 84 28.54 19.60 -24.18
N LEU A 85 28.01 18.79 -23.26
CA LEU A 85 27.80 19.19 -21.88
C LEU A 85 29.15 19.26 -21.15
N ASN A 86 29.20 20.08 -20.09
CA ASN A 86 30.37 20.16 -19.24
C ASN A 86 30.53 18.82 -18.49
N GLU A 87 31.78 18.42 -18.27
CA GLU A 87 32.14 17.20 -17.57
C GLU A 87 33.05 17.56 -16.39
N GLN A 88 32.81 16.90 -15.24
CA GLN A 88 33.37 17.29 -13.96
C GLN A 88 33.66 16.09 -13.05
N SER A 89 34.77 16.14 -12.32
CA SER A 89 35.13 15.21 -11.25
C SER A 89 34.97 15.86 -9.88
N MET A 90 34.71 15.03 -8.87
CA MET A 90 34.76 15.46 -7.48
C MET A 90 36.21 15.49 -6.99
N VAL A 91 36.60 16.59 -6.34
CA VAL A 91 37.93 16.77 -5.78
C VAL A 91 37.87 16.64 -4.26
N LEU A 92 38.69 15.74 -3.72
CA LEU A 92 38.93 15.56 -2.29
C LEU A 92 40.33 16.09 -1.97
N ARG A 93 40.40 17.30 -1.39
CA ARG A 93 41.66 17.91 -0.96
C ARG A 93 41.83 17.65 0.52
N VAL A 94 42.86 16.89 0.88
CA VAL A 94 43.15 16.54 2.25
C VAL A 94 44.43 17.24 2.69
N LYS A 95 44.39 17.93 3.82
CA LYS A 95 45.55 18.62 4.41
C LYS A 95 45.85 18.03 5.77
N LYS A 96 47.09 17.61 5.99
CA LYS A 96 47.62 17.09 7.26
C LYS A 96 46.77 15.95 7.81
N LEU A 97 46.46 14.96 6.97
CA LEU A 97 45.77 13.75 7.39
C LEU A 97 46.69 12.93 8.30
N ALA A 98 46.36 12.83 9.58
CA ALA A 98 47.17 12.07 10.53
C ALA A 98 47.30 10.59 10.11
N ASP A 99 48.36 9.94 10.53
CA ASP A 99 48.57 8.50 10.29
C ASP A 99 47.41 7.67 10.88
N GLY A 100 46.90 6.73 10.10
CA GLY A 100 45.71 5.91 10.40
C GLY A 100 44.37 6.66 10.38
N ASP A 101 44.36 7.98 10.17
CA ASP A 101 43.14 8.77 10.12
C ASP A 101 42.49 8.73 8.72
N ALA A 102 41.17 8.92 8.69
CA ALA A 102 40.39 8.92 7.47
C ALA A 102 39.38 10.06 7.44
N ARG A 103 39.18 10.63 6.24
CA ARG A 103 38.16 11.65 5.98
C ARG A 103 37.34 11.25 4.78
N ALA A 104 36.04 11.51 4.82
CA ALA A 104 35.14 11.06 3.79
C ALA A 104 34.05 12.08 3.47
N VAL A 105 33.46 11.89 2.29
CA VAL A 105 32.21 12.48 1.88
C VAL A 105 31.15 11.40 1.73
N TYR A 106 29.89 11.77 1.85
CA TYR A 106 28.79 10.85 1.67
C TYR A 106 27.65 11.46 0.86
N LYS A 107 26.90 10.58 0.20
CA LYS A 107 25.68 10.89 -0.52
C LYS A 107 24.60 9.89 -0.11
N ASN A 108 23.44 10.42 0.22
CA ASN A 108 22.27 9.58 0.47
C ASN A 108 21.63 9.20 -0.85
N THR A 109 21.25 7.95 -0.98
CA THR A 109 20.68 7.39 -2.20
C THR A 109 19.66 6.31 -1.88
N GLN A 110 19.00 5.77 -2.89
CA GLN A 110 18.16 4.58 -2.76
C GLN A 110 18.38 3.73 -4.01
N LEU A 111 19.41 2.89 -3.96
CA LEU A 111 19.83 2.06 -5.10
C LEU A 111 19.69 0.58 -4.78
N ASP A 112 19.23 -0.16 -5.79
CA ASP A 112 19.32 -1.62 -5.86
C ASP A 112 20.43 -1.97 -6.85
N LEU A 113 21.51 -2.54 -6.35
CA LEU A 113 22.68 -2.91 -7.13
C LEU A 113 22.64 -4.37 -7.60
N ARG A 114 21.64 -5.15 -7.19
CA ARG A 114 21.63 -6.62 -7.35
C ARG A 114 21.54 -7.09 -8.80
N GLN A 115 21.04 -6.23 -9.69
CA GLN A 115 20.90 -6.52 -11.12
C GLN A 115 22.16 -6.20 -11.94
N TYR A 116 23.17 -5.62 -11.30
CA TYR A 116 24.46 -5.30 -11.90
C TYR A 116 25.52 -6.27 -11.39
N LYS A 117 26.59 -6.47 -12.16
CA LYS A 117 27.74 -7.29 -11.73
C LYS A 117 28.84 -6.43 -11.15
N ASN A 118 29.15 -5.31 -11.81
CA ASN A 118 30.32 -4.50 -11.48
C ASN A 118 29.93 -3.07 -11.10
N MET A 119 30.67 -2.51 -10.16
CA MET A 119 30.69 -1.08 -9.87
C MET A 119 32.07 -0.54 -10.21
N LYS A 120 32.12 0.53 -11.01
CA LYS A 120 33.37 1.13 -11.47
C LYS A 120 33.47 2.59 -11.10
N MET A 121 34.68 3.07 -10.87
CA MET A 121 34.97 4.47 -10.53
C MET A 121 36.43 4.77 -10.86
N GLU A 122 36.70 5.91 -11.49
CA GLU A 122 38.07 6.31 -11.82
C GLU A 122 38.61 7.27 -10.75
N VAL A 123 39.85 7.06 -10.34
CA VAL A 123 40.50 7.88 -9.31
C VAL A 123 41.87 8.36 -9.76
N HIS A 124 42.16 9.62 -9.46
CA HIS A 124 43.45 10.26 -9.65
C HIS A 124 43.94 10.77 -8.31
N ALA A 125 45.26 10.74 -8.09
CA ALA A 125 45.90 11.28 -6.90
C ALA A 125 47.14 12.10 -7.30
N GLU A 126 47.22 13.33 -6.79
CA GLU A 126 48.34 14.24 -7.01
C GLU A 126 48.84 14.86 -5.70
N ASN A 127 50.11 15.23 -5.71
CA ASN A 127 50.72 16.01 -4.64
C ASN A 127 50.44 17.50 -4.81
N PHE A 128 50.25 18.19 -3.69
CA PHE A 128 50.26 19.65 -3.69
C PHE A 128 51.67 20.18 -3.97
N THR A 129 51.75 21.27 -4.72
CA THR A 129 53.02 21.93 -5.07
C THR A 129 53.67 22.63 -3.87
N ASP A 130 52.86 23.11 -2.92
CA ASP A 130 53.27 24.02 -1.82
C ASP A 130 53.26 23.35 -0.43
N VAL A 131 53.72 22.09 -0.31
CA VAL A 131 53.86 21.40 1.00
C VAL A 131 55.27 20.85 1.19
N PRO A 132 55.72 20.76 2.45
CA PRO A 132 56.97 20.10 2.80
C PRO A 132 57.05 18.67 2.25
N ASP A 133 58.26 18.20 1.90
CA ASP A 133 58.47 16.87 1.30
C ASP A 133 58.02 15.73 2.22
N ASP A 134 57.99 15.95 3.54
CA ASP A 134 57.52 14.99 4.54
C ASP A 134 55.98 14.90 4.63
N GLU A 135 55.24 15.88 4.09
CA GLU A 135 53.79 15.83 3.95
C GLU A 135 53.33 15.33 2.58
N LYS A 136 54.25 15.18 1.62
CA LYS A 136 53.95 14.64 0.28
C LYS A 136 53.59 13.16 0.36
N ILE A 137 52.74 12.75 -0.56
CA ILE A 137 52.25 11.39 -0.73
C ILE A 137 53.22 10.65 -1.66
N ASN A 138 53.70 9.50 -1.24
CA ASN A 138 54.32 8.50 -2.11
C ASN A 138 53.33 7.39 -2.47
N ASP A 139 53.70 6.59 -3.46
CA ASP A 139 52.89 5.44 -3.89
C ASP A 139 52.54 4.52 -2.72
N ASN A 140 51.25 4.18 -2.62
CA ASN A 140 50.65 3.35 -1.58
C ASN A 140 50.64 3.94 -0.15
N GLU A 141 50.95 5.22 0.06
CA GLU A 141 50.81 5.83 1.39
C GLU A 141 49.37 6.29 1.68
N LEU A 142 48.66 6.75 0.65
CA LEU A 142 47.22 7.01 0.73
C LEU A 142 46.41 5.89 0.09
N SER A 143 45.27 5.59 0.70
CA SER A 143 44.23 4.76 0.09
C SER A 143 42.94 5.56 -0.10
N VAL A 144 42.19 5.19 -1.13
CA VAL A 144 40.81 5.63 -1.32
C VAL A 144 39.90 4.46 -1.02
N PHE A 145 38.82 4.71 -0.31
CA PHE A 145 37.81 3.71 -0.04
C PHE A 145 36.42 4.18 -0.42
N ILE A 146 35.59 3.25 -0.85
CA ILE A 146 34.16 3.45 -1.06
C ILE A 146 33.38 2.53 -0.13
N ARG A 147 32.50 3.11 0.70
CA ARG A 147 31.53 2.37 1.52
C ARG A 147 30.15 2.46 0.91
N ILE A 148 29.50 1.31 0.81
CA ILE A 148 28.10 1.20 0.38
C ILE A 148 27.31 0.38 1.39
N GLY A 149 26.13 0.87 1.79
CA GLY A 149 25.35 0.17 2.80
C GLY A 149 24.06 0.86 3.21
N SER A 150 23.47 0.38 4.30
CA SER A 150 22.30 0.99 4.91
C SER A 150 22.66 2.15 5.85
N ASP A 151 23.89 2.19 6.34
CA ASP A 151 24.45 3.27 7.16
C ASP A 151 25.96 3.48 6.90
N TYR A 152 26.57 4.43 7.60
CA TYR A 152 27.96 4.86 7.40
C TYR A 152 29.00 4.08 8.22
N THR A 153 28.59 3.42 9.31
CA THR A 153 29.51 2.94 10.38
C THR A 153 29.25 1.53 10.90
N ASN A 154 28.02 1.03 10.84
CA ASN A 154 27.65 -0.24 11.45
C ASN A 154 27.27 -1.30 10.42
N ASN A 155 26.76 -0.92 9.24
CA ASN A 155 26.24 -1.81 8.20
C ASN A 155 26.68 -1.34 6.81
N TYR A 156 27.90 -1.71 6.43
CA TYR A 156 28.48 -1.36 5.14
C TYR A 156 29.39 -2.46 4.59
N TYR A 157 29.48 -2.46 3.27
CA TYR A 157 30.60 -3.03 2.51
C TYR A 157 31.58 -1.91 2.19
N GLU A 158 32.86 -2.14 2.36
CA GLU A 158 33.93 -1.21 2.00
C GLU A 158 34.89 -1.88 1.02
N TYR A 159 35.23 -1.15 -0.04
CA TYR A 159 36.31 -1.48 -0.94
C TYR A 159 37.36 -0.38 -0.82
N GLU A 160 38.58 -0.76 -0.49
CA GLU A 160 39.72 0.13 -0.33
C GLU A 160 40.83 -0.23 -1.31
N LEU A 161 41.37 0.80 -1.97
CA LEU A 161 42.42 0.69 -2.98
C LEU A 161 43.56 1.63 -2.60
N TYR A 162 44.80 1.13 -2.65
CA TYR A 162 45.99 1.94 -2.41
C TYR A 162 46.32 2.74 -3.67
N MET A 163 46.55 4.05 -3.50
CA MET A 163 46.70 4.97 -4.61
C MET A 163 48.14 5.05 -5.09
N LYS A 164 48.32 5.08 -6.41
CA LYS A 164 49.54 5.47 -7.09
C LYS A 164 49.49 6.96 -7.42
N VAL A 165 50.54 7.69 -7.07
CA VAL A 165 50.58 9.14 -7.25
C VAL A 165 51.01 9.45 -8.68
N THR A 166 50.30 10.36 -9.33
CA THR A 166 50.66 10.80 -10.67
C THR A 166 51.84 11.77 -10.60
N ASP A 167 52.89 11.49 -11.37
CA ASP A 167 54.06 12.36 -11.53
C ASP A 167 53.77 13.47 -12.58
N PRO A 168 53.75 14.75 -12.18
CA PRO A 168 53.53 15.87 -13.10
C PRO A 168 54.53 15.94 -14.26
N ASP A 169 55.79 15.57 -14.04
CA ASP A 169 56.83 15.66 -15.07
C ASP A 169 56.58 14.63 -16.19
N GLN A 170 56.10 13.44 -15.83
CA GLN A 170 55.69 12.41 -16.79
C GLN A 170 54.46 12.84 -17.59
N VAL A 171 53.46 13.42 -16.92
CA VAL A 171 52.23 13.93 -17.55
C VAL A 171 52.54 15.06 -18.54
N ASN A 172 53.42 15.98 -18.16
CA ASN A 172 53.79 17.13 -18.98
C ASN A 172 54.70 16.73 -20.15
N SER A 173 55.49 15.68 -20.00
CA SER A 173 56.35 15.13 -21.05
C SER A 173 55.62 14.18 -22.02
N ALA A 174 54.35 13.84 -21.76
CA ALA A 174 53.57 12.95 -22.61
C ALA A 174 53.35 13.54 -24.03
N PRO A 175 53.58 12.77 -25.10
CA PRO A 175 53.58 13.26 -26.48
C PRO A 175 52.18 13.56 -27.04
N ASN A 176 51.10 13.02 -26.43
CA ASN A 176 49.72 13.29 -26.84
C ASN A 176 48.75 13.22 -25.65
N ASP A 177 47.54 13.74 -25.86
CA ASP A 177 46.52 13.85 -24.81
C ASP A 177 45.97 12.48 -24.35
N ASP A 178 45.98 11.46 -25.21
CA ASP A 178 45.54 10.09 -24.85
C ASP A 178 46.50 9.45 -23.84
N GLN A 179 47.80 9.51 -24.11
CA GLN A 179 48.83 9.03 -23.17
C GLN A 179 48.84 9.87 -21.90
N ARG A 180 48.61 11.19 -22.02
CA ARG A 180 48.49 12.06 -20.84
C ARG A 180 47.29 11.66 -19.97
N SER A 181 46.14 11.38 -20.58
CA SER A 181 44.94 10.91 -19.89
C SER A 181 45.19 9.58 -19.16
N GLN A 182 45.92 8.63 -19.78
CA GLN A 182 46.29 7.36 -19.12
C GLN A 182 47.24 7.53 -17.94
N LEU A 183 48.11 8.55 -17.95
CA LEU A 183 49.00 8.87 -16.82
C LEU A 183 48.26 9.61 -15.69
N ILE A 184 47.29 10.45 -16.02
CA ILE A 184 46.41 11.12 -15.05
C ILE A 184 45.46 10.12 -14.41
N TRP A 185 44.93 9.17 -15.17
CA TRP A 185 44.04 8.12 -14.69
C TRP A 185 44.71 6.74 -14.85
N PRO A 186 45.68 6.40 -13.98
CA PRO A 186 46.33 5.09 -14.03
C PRO A 186 45.31 3.96 -13.87
N ALA A 187 45.46 2.89 -14.65
CA ALA A 187 44.61 1.71 -14.53
C ALA A 187 44.70 1.05 -13.14
N GLU A 188 45.82 1.24 -12.43
CA GLU A 188 45.98 0.77 -11.05
C GLU A 188 45.10 1.51 -10.04
N ASN A 189 44.68 2.75 -10.34
CA ASN A 189 43.78 3.55 -9.51
C ASN A 189 42.30 3.40 -9.91
N SER A 190 41.99 2.59 -10.93
CA SER A 190 40.62 2.33 -11.36
C SER A 190 39.95 1.32 -10.43
N PHE A 191 38.82 1.70 -9.84
CA PHE A 191 37.99 0.79 -9.07
C PHE A 191 37.21 -0.07 -10.06
N ASP A 192 37.44 -1.38 -10.03
CA ASP A 192 36.60 -2.37 -10.69
C ASP A 192 36.14 -3.38 -9.63
N ILE A 193 34.96 -3.11 -9.07
CA ILE A 193 34.41 -3.86 -7.95
C ILE A 193 33.42 -4.88 -8.48
N ASP A 194 33.78 -6.16 -8.46
CA ASP A 194 32.82 -7.24 -8.65
C ASP A 194 31.94 -7.34 -7.39
N LEU A 195 30.66 -7.01 -7.53
CA LEU A 195 29.70 -7.03 -6.42
C LEU A 195 29.51 -8.44 -5.84
N GLN A 196 29.85 -9.49 -6.57
CA GLN A 196 29.84 -10.86 -6.08
C GLN A 196 30.92 -11.09 -5.01
N GLU A 197 32.03 -10.36 -5.03
CA GLU A 197 33.09 -10.46 -4.01
C GLU A 197 32.57 -10.05 -2.64
N PHE A 198 31.72 -9.02 -2.55
CA PHE A 198 31.07 -8.63 -1.30
C PHE A 198 30.16 -9.72 -0.74
N ILE A 199 29.40 -10.41 -1.61
CA ILE A 199 28.55 -11.54 -1.21
C ILE A 199 29.41 -12.70 -0.71
N ASN A 200 30.52 -12.98 -1.40
CA ASN A 200 31.47 -14.03 -1.00
C ASN A 200 32.13 -13.69 0.34
N LEU A 201 32.54 -12.44 0.56
CA LEU A 201 33.08 -11.94 1.83
C LEU A 201 32.07 -12.10 2.98
N LYS A 202 30.81 -11.72 2.75
CA LYS A 202 29.71 -11.91 3.71
C LYS A 202 29.53 -13.39 4.07
N ASN A 203 29.51 -14.26 3.06
CA ASN A 203 29.37 -15.70 3.25
C ASN A 203 30.53 -16.29 4.05
N ALA A 204 31.78 -15.97 3.68
CA ALA A 204 32.98 -16.45 4.36
C ALA A 204 33.00 -16.03 5.84
N ARG A 205 32.71 -14.76 6.13
CA ARG A 205 32.58 -14.27 7.51
C ARG A 205 31.48 -15.01 8.26
N ASN A 206 30.30 -15.17 7.66
CA ASN A 206 29.16 -15.83 8.30
C ASN A 206 29.44 -17.31 8.60
N GLU A 207 30.17 -18.00 7.72
CA GLU A 207 30.62 -19.37 7.93
C GLU A 207 31.61 -19.46 9.09
N LEU A 208 32.63 -18.60 9.12
CA LEU A 208 33.57 -18.52 10.23
C LEU A 208 32.89 -18.20 11.56
N LYS A 209 31.86 -17.35 11.57
CA LYS A 209 31.06 -17.04 12.76
C LYS A 209 30.26 -18.25 13.27
N ARG A 210 29.80 -19.13 12.38
CA ARG A 210 29.07 -20.35 12.76
C ARG A 210 29.99 -21.42 13.33
N ALA A 211 31.30 -21.34 13.09
CA ALA A 211 32.27 -22.28 13.63
C ALA A 211 32.32 -22.20 15.17
N VAL A 212 32.44 -23.37 15.80
CA VAL A 212 32.51 -23.50 17.27
C VAL A 212 33.80 -22.82 17.77
N GLY A 213 33.67 -21.89 18.72
CA GLY A 213 34.79 -21.14 19.29
C GLY A 213 35.21 -19.88 18.52
N SER A 214 34.42 -19.44 17.53
CA SER A 214 34.71 -18.24 16.74
C SER A 214 34.55 -16.94 17.54
N GLU A 215 35.54 -16.06 17.45
CA GLU A 215 35.51 -14.70 18.02
C GLU A 215 34.89 -13.66 17.06
N ILE A 216 34.46 -14.10 15.86
CA ILE A 216 33.95 -13.18 14.83
C ILE A 216 32.57 -12.64 15.20
N ASN A 217 32.47 -11.31 15.25
CA ASN A 217 31.23 -10.58 15.53
C ASN A 217 30.83 -9.70 14.33
N TYR A 218 29.52 -9.44 14.18
CA TYR A 218 29.01 -8.48 13.20
C TYR A 218 29.40 -7.03 13.54
N LEU A 219 29.67 -6.74 14.82
CA LEU A 219 30.06 -5.38 15.25
C LEU A 219 31.51 -5.02 14.91
N VAL A 220 32.35 -6.03 14.63
CA VAL A 220 33.77 -5.88 14.30
C VAL A 220 33.93 -5.99 12.78
N PRO A 221 34.69 -5.10 12.12
CA PRO A 221 34.96 -5.21 10.70
C PRO A 221 35.73 -6.50 10.38
N TYR A 222 35.29 -7.20 9.34
CA TYR A 222 36.00 -8.36 8.79
C TYR A 222 36.60 -7.95 7.45
N SER A 223 37.92 -7.98 7.35
CA SER A 223 38.68 -7.51 6.18
C SER A 223 39.47 -8.64 5.55
N VAL A 224 39.49 -8.70 4.22
CA VAL A 224 40.34 -9.61 3.45
C VAL A 224 41.16 -8.78 2.49
N ARG A 225 42.49 -8.96 2.54
CA ARG A 225 43.40 -8.36 1.57
C ARG A 225 43.46 -9.27 0.36
N ASP A 226 43.19 -8.69 -0.80
CA ASP A 226 43.31 -9.38 -2.06
C ASP A 226 44.39 -8.68 -2.88
N SER A 227 45.43 -9.45 -3.23
CA SER A 227 46.54 -9.00 -4.08
C SER A 227 46.44 -9.61 -5.49
N SER A 228 45.33 -10.24 -5.83
CA SER A 228 45.09 -10.74 -7.19
C SER A 228 45.03 -9.59 -8.20
N ASN A 229 45.51 -9.82 -9.42
CA ASN A 229 45.59 -8.84 -10.51
C ASN A 229 46.56 -7.65 -10.31
N GLY A 230 47.45 -7.70 -9.31
CA GLY A 230 48.50 -6.67 -9.13
C GLY A 230 48.02 -5.36 -8.51
N GLN A 231 46.73 -5.25 -8.17
CA GLN A 231 46.19 -4.16 -7.36
C GLN A 231 46.21 -4.57 -5.89
N ASN A 232 46.78 -3.74 -5.03
CA ASN A 232 46.72 -3.94 -3.59
C ASN A 232 45.35 -3.41 -3.11
N ARG A 233 44.39 -4.30 -2.83
CA ARG A 233 43.03 -3.93 -2.42
C ARG A 233 42.58 -4.64 -1.14
N ILE A 234 41.68 -4.01 -0.41
CA ILE A 234 41.09 -4.55 0.82
C ILE A 234 39.57 -4.50 0.70
N LEU A 235 38.94 -5.64 0.96
CA LEU A 235 37.50 -5.77 1.05
C LEU A 235 37.10 -5.93 2.52
N THR A 236 36.20 -5.07 3.00
CA THR A 236 35.76 -5.08 4.39
C THR A 236 34.24 -5.14 4.50
N ILE A 237 33.74 -5.90 5.48
CA ILE A 237 32.33 -5.96 5.82
C ILE A 237 32.13 -5.73 7.31
N ARG A 238 31.16 -4.88 7.66
CA ARG A 238 30.71 -4.67 9.04
C ARG A 238 29.19 -4.71 9.11
N GLY A 239 28.65 -5.34 10.15
CA GLY A 239 27.21 -5.52 10.34
C GLY A 239 26.57 -6.49 9.36
N ASN A 240 25.34 -6.20 8.96
CA ASN A 240 24.63 -6.96 7.94
C ASN A 240 24.13 -6.05 6.80
N PRO A 241 25.04 -5.47 6.01
CA PRO A 241 24.67 -4.67 4.84
C PRO A 241 23.97 -5.53 3.80
N ASN A 242 23.32 -4.87 2.84
CA ASN A 242 22.67 -5.51 1.71
C ASN A 242 22.81 -4.65 0.46
N LEU A 243 22.88 -5.30 -0.70
CA LEU A 243 23.01 -4.64 -2.01
C LEU A 243 21.66 -4.22 -2.62
N GLY A 244 20.54 -4.66 -2.03
CA GLY A 244 19.19 -4.38 -2.55
C GLY A 244 18.61 -3.04 -2.11
N ASN A 245 19.16 -2.45 -1.05
CA ASN A 245 18.72 -1.17 -0.50
C ASN A 245 19.90 -0.39 0.05
N ILE A 246 20.75 0.08 -0.87
CA ILE A 246 21.87 0.97 -0.55
C ILE A 246 21.30 2.36 -0.30
N ARG A 247 21.45 2.82 0.95
CA ARG A 247 20.98 4.12 1.42
C ARG A 247 22.05 5.19 1.43
N THR A 248 23.30 4.76 1.52
CA THR A 248 24.45 5.65 1.54
C THR A 248 25.57 5.11 0.68
N ILE A 249 26.22 6.02 -0.03
CA ILE A 249 27.53 5.85 -0.62
C ILE A 249 28.46 6.84 0.08
N MET A 250 29.57 6.37 0.59
CA MET A 250 30.61 7.19 1.20
C MET A 250 31.92 6.95 0.46
N ILE A 251 32.62 8.01 0.09
CA ILE A 251 33.93 7.94 -0.56
C ILE A 251 34.89 8.71 0.34
N GLY A 252 35.99 8.08 0.71
CA GLY A 252 36.96 8.68 1.61
C GLY A 252 38.39 8.37 1.26
N VAL A 253 39.27 9.11 1.91
CA VAL A 253 40.72 9.03 1.80
C VAL A 253 41.25 8.66 3.17
N ARG A 254 42.16 7.69 3.23
CA ARG A 254 42.76 7.19 4.46
C ARG A 254 44.28 7.23 4.34
N ASN A 255 44.94 7.68 5.40
CA ASN A 255 46.37 7.57 5.53
C ASN A 255 46.70 6.16 6.07
N THR A 256 47.48 5.40 5.31
CA THR A 256 47.58 3.95 5.53
C THR A 256 48.67 3.63 6.54
N ARG A 257 48.29 2.92 7.60
CA ARG A 257 49.22 2.44 8.61
C ARG A 257 49.81 1.08 8.19
N ILE A 258 50.77 1.09 7.26
CA ILE A 258 51.40 -0.13 6.76
C ILE A 258 52.52 -0.57 7.71
N GLY A 259 52.23 -1.54 8.58
CA GLY A 259 53.23 -2.09 9.51
C GLY A 259 54.55 -2.47 8.81
N GLY A 260 55.66 -1.85 9.23
CA GLY A 260 57.03 -2.18 8.84
C GLY A 260 57.73 -1.20 7.87
N ASN A 261 56.99 -0.38 7.11
CA ASN A 261 57.53 0.59 6.14
C ASN A 261 56.81 1.96 6.15
N ASP A 262 55.89 2.16 7.09
CA ASP A 262 55.16 3.41 7.29
C ASP A 262 56.04 4.46 7.96
N ASP A 263 55.98 5.71 7.46
CA ASP A 263 56.73 6.84 7.99
C ASP A 263 56.04 7.51 9.20
N ALA A 264 54.80 7.08 9.52
CA ALA A 264 53.95 7.59 10.60
C ALA A 264 53.73 9.12 10.52
N ARG A 265 53.76 9.68 9.31
CA ARG A 265 53.66 11.13 9.07
C ARG A 265 52.30 11.54 8.54
N PRO A 266 51.89 12.80 8.79
CA PRO A 266 50.69 13.34 8.20
C PRO A 266 50.87 13.53 6.69
N LYS A 267 49.84 13.20 5.90
CA LYS A 267 49.87 13.30 4.43
C LYS A 267 48.91 14.37 3.92
N SER A 268 49.31 15.07 2.87
CA SER A 268 48.57 16.15 2.23
C SER A 268 48.53 15.96 0.71
N GLY A 269 47.34 15.97 0.11
CA GLY A 269 47.22 15.99 -1.35
C GLY A 269 45.80 16.07 -1.87
N GLU A 270 45.68 15.93 -3.18
CA GLU A 270 44.45 16.13 -3.93
C GLU A 270 44.09 14.88 -4.70
N LEU A 271 42.84 14.44 -4.55
CA LEU A 271 42.33 13.27 -5.24
C LEU A 271 41.11 13.65 -6.06
N TRP A 272 41.05 13.17 -7.29
CA TRP A 272 39.88 13.34 -8.14
C TRP A 272 39.15 12.01 -8.28
N VAL A 273 37.84 12.05 -8.16
CA VAL A 273 36.98 10.89 -8.28
C VAL A 273 35.98 11.15 -9.38
N ASN A 274 35.89 10.23 -10.33
CA ASN A 274 35.04 10.36 -11.50
C ASN A 274 34.30 9.07 -11.86
N GLU A 275 33.26 9.20 -12.69
CA GLU A 275 32.61 8.09 -13.40
C GLU A 275 32.19 6.92 -12.51
N LEU A 276 31.61 7.21 -11.33
CA LEU A 276 31.00 6.20 -10.46
C LEU A 276 29.76 5.61 -11.15
N ARG A 277 29.89 4.39 -11.66
CA ARG A 277 28.90 3.74 -12.50
C ARG A 277 28.71 2.28 -12.16
N LEU A 278 27.57 1.74 -12.58
CA LEU A 278 27.31 0.31 -12.55
C LEU A 278 27.39 -0.23 -13.97
N THR A 279 28.10 -1.33 -14.16
CA THR A 279 28.25 -1.98 -15.46
C THR A 279 27.79 -3.43 -15.39
N ASP A 280 27.58 -3.99 -16.59
CA ASP A 280 27.28 -5.40 -16.80
C ASP A 280 26.01 -5.88 -16.08
N PHE A 281 24.88 -5.82 -16.78
CA PHE A 281 23.63 -6.33 -16.25
C PHE A 281 23.67 -7.86 -16.10
N LYS A 282 22.87 -8.38 -15.17
CA LYS A 282 22.58 -9.81 -15.10
C LYS A 282 21.58 -10.17 -16.21
N ASP A 283 22.08 -10.64 -17.34
CA ASP A 283 21.29 -11.02 -18.52
C ASP A 283 20.55 -12.36 -18.38
N LYS A 284 19.78 -12.53 -17.30
CA LYS A 284 18.90 -13.69 -17.12
C LYS A 284 17.49 -13.33 -17.60
N GLY A 285 17.04 -14.02 -18.64
CA GLY A 285 15.66 -13.90 -19.11
C GLY A 285 14.68 -14.59 -18.15
N GLY A 286 13.47 -14.05 -18.03
CA GLY A 286 12.35 -14.72 -17.38
C GLY A 286 11.32 -15.17 -18.40
N TRP A 287 10.46 -16.12 -18.00
CA TRP A 287 9.31 -16.54 -18.78
C TRP A 287 8.03 -16.38 -17.96
N ALA A 288 6.92 -16.28 -18.65
CA ALA A 288 5.60 -16.37 -18.04
C ALA A 288 4.70 -17.25 -18.89
N ALA A 289 3.82 -17.99 -18.23
CA ALA A 289 2.81 -18.81 -18.88
C ALA A 289 1.45 -18.56 -18.24
N ASN A 290 0.46 -18.32 -19.08
CA ASN A 290 -0.93 -18.16 -18.67
C ASN A 290 -1.78 -19.18 -19.42
N ALA A 291 -2.52 -20.00 -18.70
CA ALA A 291 -3.50 -20.90 -19.28
C ALA A 291 -4.86 -20.68 -18.62
N ARG A 292 -5.92 -20.62 -19.44
CA ARG A 292 -7.29 -20.44 -18.98
C ARG A 292 -8.17 -21.44 -19.71
N LEU A 293 -8.92 -22.23 -18.96
CA LEU A 293 -9.88 -23.20 -19.46
C LEU A 293 -11.26 -22.80 -18.95
N LYS A 294 -12.26 -22.77 -19.82
CA LYS A 294 -13.65 -22.51 -19.45
C LYS A 294 -14.52 -23.57 -20.11
N ALA A 295 -15.26 -24.31 -19.29
CA ALA A 295 -16.24 -25.30 -19.73
C ALA A 295 -17.64 -24.82 -19.35
N ASN A 296 -18.54 -24.74 -20.33
CA ASN A 296 -19.95 -24.45 -20.11
C ASN A 296 -20.76 -25.75 -20.23
N LEU A 297 -21.59 -26.04 -19.24
CA LEU A 297 -22.46 -27.21 -19.17
C LEU A 297 -23.89 -26.80 -19.51
N ALA A 298 -24.12 -26.33 -20.75
CA ALA A 298 -25.40 -25.82 -21.24
C ALA A 298 -26.06 -24.84 -20.23
N ASP A 299 -27.30 -25.10 -19.83
CA ASP A 299 -28.06 -24.29 -18.87
C ASP A 299 -27.78 -24.65 -17.40
N PHE A 300 -26.93 -25.66 -17.12
CA PHE A 300 -26.67 -26.14 -15.77
C PHE A 300 -25.57 -25.35 -15.07
N GLY A 301 -24.51 -24.95 -15.78
CA GLY A 301 -23.42 -24.24 -15.12
C GLY A 301 -22.19 -23.99 -15.97
N ASN A 302 -21.16 -23.43 -15.35
CA ASN A 302 -19.84 -23.26 -15.95
C ASN A 302 -18.74 -23.48 -14.92
N VAL A 303 -17.60 -23.96 -15.40
CA VAL A 303 -16.38 -24.11 -14.61
C VAL A 303 -15.27 -23.38 -15.34
N SER A 304 -14.54 -22.54 -14.63
CA SER A 304 -13.35 -21.84 -15.11
C SER A 304 -12.14 -22.26 -14.29
N PHE A 305 -11.05 -22.58 -14.98
CA PHE A 305 -9.74 -22.81 -14.39
C PHE A 305 -8.77 -21.82 -15.02
N ALA A 306 -8.00 -21.12 -14.21
CA ALA A 306 -6.93 -20.24 -14.66
C ALA A 306 -5.65 -20.57 -13.90
N ILE A 307 -4.54 -20.68 -14.60
CA ILE A 307 -3.20 -20.79 -14.03
C ILE A 307 -2.30 -19.76 -14.69
N SER A 308 -1.54 -19.05 -13.88
CA SER A 308 -0.54 -18.08 -14.32
C SER A 308 0.73 -18.30 -13.52
N THR A 309 1.87 -18.39 -14.21
CA THR A 309 3.17 -18.48 -13.58
C THR A 309 4.15 -17.53 -14.27
N SER A 310 5.08 -16.95 -13.50
CA SER A 310 6.15 -16.11 -14.02
C SER A 310 7.41 -16.27 -13.19
N THR A 311 8.58 -16.21 -13.83
CA THR A 311 9.87 -16.25 -13.15
C THR A 311 10.51 -14.87 -13.03
N PRO A 312 11.51 -14.70 -12.16
CA PRO A 312 12.33 -13.48 -12.11
C PRO A 312 12.90 -13.13 -13.49
N GLY A 313 13.01 -11.84 -13.77
CA GLY A 313 13.44 -11.29 -15.06
C GLY A 313 12.34 -11.14 -16.12
N PHE A 314 11.13 -11.68 -15.89
CA PHE A 314 9.98 -11.44 -16.78
C PHE A 314 9.39 -10.05 -16.51
N GLY A 315 9.07 -9.32 -17.58
CA GLY A 315 8.58 -7.93 -17.51
C GLY A 315 8.19 -7.37 -18.88
N GLY A 316 7.70 -6.12 -18.88
CA GLY A 316 7.45 -5.34 -20.10
C GLY A 316 8.74 -4.94 -20.81
N ILE A 317 8.65 -4.56 -22.10
CA ILE A 317 9.83 -4.13 -22.90
C ILE A 317 10.33 -2.77 -22.42
N GLU A 318 9.41 -1.91 -22.00
CA GLU A 318 9.63 -0.57 -21.45
C GLU A 318 10.19 -0.59 -20.02
N GLN A 319 10.10 -1.72 -19.31
CA GLN A 319 10.56 -1.82 -17.93
C GLN A 319 12.09 -1.80 -17.85
N LYS A 320 12.61 -0.92 -17.00
CA LYS A 320 14.03 -0.86 -16.69
C LYS A 320 14.46 -2.14 -15.96
N VAL A 321 15.75 -2.43 -15.98
CA VAL A 321 16.32 -3.65 -15.38
C VAL A 321 15.90 -3.83 -13.91
N ASN A 322 15.90 -2.75 -13.11
CA ASN A 322 15.50 -2.79 -11.70
C ASN A 322 13.97 -2.84 -11.46
N GLU A 323 13.15 -2.65 -12.49
CA GLU A 323 11.68 -2.68 -12.40
C GLU A 323 11.08 -4.06 -12.75
N ARG A 324 11.90 -4.95 -13.33
CA ARG A 324 11.47 -6.30 -13.68
C ARG A 324 11.23 -7.13 -12.43
N SER A 325 10.33 -8.12 -12.53
CA SER A 325 10.00 -8.99 -11.40
C SER A 325 11.26 -9.69 -10.87
N GLN A 326 11.46 -9.63 -9.55
CA GLN A 326 12.48 -10.40 -8.82
C GLN A 326 11.86 -11.56 -8.05
N GLU A 327 10.65 -11.96 -8.43
CA GLU A 327 9.85 -12.97 -7.72
C GLU A 327 9.34 -14.01 -8.71
N THR A 328 9.33 -15.26 -8.26
CA THR A 328 8.60 -16.34 -8.91
C THR A 328 7.16 -16.32 -8.42
N MET A 329 6.22 -16.08 -9.30
CA MET A 329 4.80 -16.09 -8.97
C MET A 329 4.14 -17.31 -9.57
N LEU A 330 3.37 -18.05 -8.77
CA LEU A 330 2.48 -19.11 -9.22
C LEU A 330 1.09 -18.80 -8.67
N ARG A 331 0.12 -18.59 -9.57
CA ARG A 331 -1.27 -18.39 -9.20
C ARG A 331 -2.13 -19.39 -9.93
N TYR A 332 -3.07 -19.98 -9.22
CA TYR A 332 -4.13 -20.76 -9.84
C TYR A 332 -5.46 -20.39 -9.21
N ASP A 333 -6.49 -20.39 -10.04
CA ASP A 333 -7.85 -20.01 -9.70
C ASP A 333 -8.81 -21.02 -10.34
N ILE A 334 -9.72 -21.53 -9.53
CA ILE A 334 -10.76 -22.46 -9.94
C ILE A 334 -12.07 -21.85 -9.49
N SER A 335 -12.97 -21.61 -10.41
CA SER A 335 -14.30 -21.07 -10.10
C SER A 335 -15.36 -21.89 -10.80
N SER A 336 -16.47 -22.13 -10.11
CA SER A 336 -17.56 -22.96 -10.60
C SER A 336 -18.90 -22.32 -10.23
N ASN A 337 -19.81 -22.25 -11.20
CA ASN A 337 -21.16 -21.76 -11.04
C ASN A 337 -22.13 -22.83 -11.52
N PHE A 338 -23.03 -23.28 -10.66
CA PHE A 338 -24.02 -24.31 -10.95
C PHE A 338 -25.42 -23.82 -10.58
N GLU A 339 -26.41 -24.11 -11.41
CA GLU A 339 -27.83 -23.93 -11.13
C GLU A 339 -28.43 -25.27 -10.70
N LEU A 340 -28.33 -25.57 -9.40
CA LEU A 340 -28.81 -26.83 -8.83
C LEU A 340 -30.34 -26.95 -8.88
N GLY A 341 -31.06 -25.84 -9.15
CA GLY A 341 -32.50 -25.86 -9.39
C GLY A 341 -32.91 -26.71 -10.60
N LYS A 342 -31.99 -26.93 -11.56
CA LYS A 342 -32.24 -27.75 -12.75
C LYS A 342 -32.45 -29.24 -12.46
N PHE A 343 -32.06 -29.74 -11.27
CA PHE A 343 -32.36 -31.12 -10.85
C PHE A 343 -33.83 -31.33 -10.46
N PHE A 344 -34.60 -30.25 -10.27
CA PHE A 344 -36.01 -30.30 -9.91
C PHE A 344 -36.90 -30.09 -11.15
N PRO A 345 -38.14 -30.63 -11.18
CA PRO A 345 -39.06 -30.41 -12.28
C PRO A 345 -39.34 -28.92 -12.49
N GLU A 346 -39.36 -28.45 -13.75
CA GLU A 346 -39.51 -27.03 -14.10
C GLU A 346 -40.79 -26.37 -13.52
N LYS A 347 -41.83 -27.18 -13.28
CA LYS A 347 -43.10 -26.76 -12.66
C LYS A 347 -42.92 -26.27 -11.21
N THR A 348 -41.90 -26.75 -10.50
CA THR A 348 -41.61 -26.36 -9.11
C THR A 348 -41.05 -24.95 -9.01
N GLY A 349 -40.42 -24.43 -10.08
CA GLY A 349 -39.82 -23.09 -10.09
C GLY A 349 -38.75 -22.89 -9.01
N ILE A 350 -38.01 -23.95 -8.66
CA ILE A 350 -36.91 -23.89 -7.70
C ILE A 350 -35.69 -23.31 -8.41
N THR A 351 -35.02 -22.35 -7.77
CA THR A 351 -33.77 -21.74 -8.25
C THR A 351 -32.75 -21.82 -7.14
N ILE A 352 -31.64 -22.52 -7.37
CA ILE A 352 -30.55 -22.74 -6.43
C ILE A 352 -29.23 -22.44 -7.15
N PRO A 353 -28.85 -21.16 -7.26
CA PRO A 353 -27.55 -20.78 -7.78
C PRO A 353 -26.48 -21.07 -6.73
N PHE A 354 -25.51 -21.90 -7.09
CA PHE A 354 -24.37 -22.29 -6.26
C PHE A 354 -23.07 -21.87 -6.93
N TYR A 355 -22.24 -21.15 -6.20
CA TYR A 355 -20.88 -20.81 -6.57
C TYR A 355 -19.89 -21.49 -5.64
N ALA A 356 -18.80 -22.01 -6.19
CA ALA A 356 -17.63 -22.41 -5.42
C ALA A 356 -16.36 -21.95 -6.12
N GLY A 357 -15.46 -21.33 -5.35
CA GLY A 357 -14.19 -20.78 -5.81
C GLY A 357 -13.04 -21.19 -4.91
N TYR A 358 -11.91 -21.51 -5.52
CA TYR A 358 -10.65 -21.77 -4.86
C TYR A 358 -9.52 -21.10 -5.62
N SER A 359 -8.77 -20.24 -4.95
CA SER A 359 -7.61 -19.56 -5.54
C SER A 359 -6.42 -19.64 -4.59
N LYS A 360 -5.22 -19.80 -5.14
CA LYS A 360 -3.98 -19.72 -4.37
C LYS A 360 -2.94 -18.98 -5.18
N ALA A 361 -2.29 -18.02 -4.56
CA ALA A 361 -1.12 -17.35 -5.05
C ALA A 361 0.06 -17.70 -4.14
N SER A 362 1.16 -18.17 -4.73
CA SER A 362 2.44 -18.39 -4.06
C SER A 362 3.48 -17.53 -4.76
N ILE A 363 4.15 -16.69 -3.98
CA ILE A 363 5.19 -15.77 -4.44
C ILE A 363 6.47 -16.15 -3.69
N THR A 364 7.49 -16.55 -4.45
CA THR A 364 8.80 -16.90 -3.93
C THR A 364 9.82 -15.85 -4.39
N PRO A 365 10.42 -15.07 -3.49
CA PRO A 365 11.41 -14.08 -3.86
C PRO A 365 12.70 -14.74 -4.38
N GLU A 366 13.37 -14.11 -5.35
CA GLU A 366 14.67 -14.56 -5.88
C GLU A 366 15.78 -14.43 -4.83
N TYR A 367 15.70 -13.39 -4.01
CA TYR A 367 16.63 -13.10 -2.92
C TYR A 367 16.01 -13.39 -1.56
N ASN A 368 16.81 -13.77 -0.58
CA ASN A 368 16.34 -14.03 0.77
C ASN A 368 15.81 -12.73 1.42
N PRO A 369 14.55 -12.64 1.87
CA PRO A 369 14.01 -11.41 2.48
C PRO A 369 14.72 -10.96 3.77
N THR A 370 15.37 -11.87 4.50
CA THR A 370 16.16 -11.50 5.69
C THR A 370 17.55 -10.99 5.33
N ASP A 371 18.06 -11.40 4.17
CA ASP A 371 19.39 -11.07 3.64
C ASP A 371 19.28 -10.82 2.12
N PRO A 372 18.80 -9.63 1.70
CA PRO A 372 18.34 -9.42 0.33
C PRO A 372 19.44 -9.35 -0.74
N ASP A 373 20.69 -9.64 -0.38
CA ASP A 373 21.85 -9.82 -1.25
C ASP A 373 22.16 -11.30 -1.58
N ILE A 374 21.66 -12.25 -0.78
CA ILE A 374 21.87 -13.68 -0.99
C ILE A 374 20.70 -14.25 -1.79
N LEU A 375 20.99 -15.08 -2.79
CA LEU A 375 19.95 -15.79 -3.54
C LEU A 375 19.21 -16.75 -2.62
N MET A 376 17.88 -16.76 -2.72
CA MET A 376 17.03 -17.64 -1.93
C MET A 376 17.37 -19.11 -2.15
N LYS A 377 17.79 -19.48 -3.37
CA LYS A 377 18.27 -20.83 -3.67
C LYS A 377 19.51 -21.20 -2.85
N ASP A 378 20.51 -20.34 -2.81
CA ASP A 378 21.74 -20.57 -2.05
C ASP A 378 21.47 -20.61 -0.54
N ALA A 379 20.52 -19.81 -0.06
CA ALA A 379 20.09 -19.84 1.34
C ALA A 379 19.37 -21.15 1.70
N LEU A 380 18.55 -21.69 0.80
CA LEU A 380 17.89 -23.00 0.96
C LEU A 380 18.91 -24.14 0.94
N ASP A 381 19.86 -24.14 0.00
CA ASP A 381 20.87 -25.19 -0.13
C ASP A 381 21.79 -25.28 1.11
N LYS A 382 21.97 -24.18 1.85
CA LYS A 382 22.76 -24.11 3.09
C LYS A 382 21.95 -24.30 4.38
N SER A 383 20.64 -24.49 4.30
CA SER A 383 19.76 -24.66 5.47
C SER A 383 19.62 -26.12 5.85
N ASP A 384 19.69 -26.45 7.14
CA ASP A 384 19.42 -27.81 7.65
C ASP A 384 17.97 -28.25 7.41
N ASP A 385 17.04 -27.28 7.35
CA ASP A 385 15.61 -27.50 7.10
C ASP A 385 15.13 -26.57 5.97
N GLN A 386 15.17 -27.10 4.75
CA GLN A 386 14.84 -26.34 3.54
C GLN A 386 13.35 -26.04 3.43
N GLU A 387 12.48 -27.00 3.81
CA GLU A 387 11.03 -26.84 3.70
C GLU A 387 10.54 -25.76 4.65
N ARG A 388 11.02 -25.75 5.89
CA ARG A 388 10.63 -24.72 6.87
C ARG A 388 11.06 -23.33 6.41
N LEU A 389 12.30 -23.16 5.93
CA LEU A 389 12.78 -21.86 5.45
C LEU A 389 11.98 -21.40 4.22
N LYS A 390 11.64 -22.32 3.31
CA LYS A 390 10.81 -22.02 2.14
C LYS A 390 9.41 -21.57 2.55
N GLN A 391 8.73 -22.30 3.43
CA GLN A 391 7.40 -21.92 3.94
C GLN A 391 7.44 -20.57 4.67
N GLN A 392 8.55 -20.28 5.35
CA GLN A 392 8.71 -19.00 6.03
C GLN A 392 8.82 -17.82 5.05
N VAL A 393 9.62 -17.97 4.00
CA VAL A 393 9.93 -16.89 3.07
C VAL A 393 8.84 -16.70 2.00
N GLN A 394 8.16 -17.76 1.60
CA GLN A 394 7.10 -17.67 0.60
C GLN A 394 5.91 -16.84 1.10
N ASP A 395 5.48 -15.86 0.29
CA ASP A 395 4.20 -15.20 0.47
C ASP A 395 3.12 -16.05 -0.19
N VAL A 396 2.26 -16.64 0.62
CA VAL A 396 1.15 -17.45 0.17
C VAL A 396 -0.14 -16.79 0.60
N THR A 397 -1.03 -16.60 -0.37
CA THR A 397 -2.40 -16.18 -0.13
C THR A 397 -3.33 -17.21 -0.75
N GLU A 398 -4.21 -17.78 0.08
CA GLU A 398 -5.17 -18.79 -0.30
C GLU A 398 -6.58 -18.28 0.00
N HIS A 399 -7.47 -18.34 -0.99
CA HIS A 399 -8.87 -18.01 -0.82
C HIS A 399 -9.75 -19.21 -1.18
N LYS A 400 -10.65 -19.56 -0.28
CA LYS A 400 -11.72 -20.54 -0.50
C LYS A 400 -13.04 -19.83 -0.34
N SER A 401 -14.00 -20.10 -1.20
CA SER A 401 -15.35 -19.56 -1.02
C SER A 401 -16.39 -20.47 -1.62
N PHE A 402 -17.57 -20.49 -1.01
CA PHE A 402 -18.76 -20.99 -1.66
C PHE A 402 -19.97 -20.16 -1.25
N ASN A 403 -20.92 -19.98 -2.15
CA ASN A 403 -22.15 -19.28 -1.83
C ASN A 403 -23.36 -19.87 -2.56
N PHE A 404 -24.48 -19.83 -1.87
CA PHE A 404 -25.82 -20.02 -2.40
C PHE A 404 -26.47 -18.65 -2.42
N THR A 405 -26.70 -18.09 -3.60
CA THR A 405 -27.20 -16.73 -3.72
C THR A 405 -28.66 -16.75 -4.13
N ASN A 406 -29.52 -16.12 -3.34
CA ASN A 406 -30.92 -15.88 -3.70
C ASN A 406 -31.71 -17.17 -4.05
N VAL A 407 -31.52 -18.22 -3.25
CA VAL A 407 -32.24 -19.49 -3.36
C VAL A 407 -33.74 -19.26 -3.18
N LYS A 408 -34.56 -19.70 -4.12
CA LYS A 408 -36.01 -19.46 -4.16
C LYS A 408 -36.79 -20.73 -4.49
N VAL A 409 -38.03 -20.77 -4.02
CA VAL A 409 -38.98 -21.85 -4.31
C VAL A 409 -40.28 -21.27 -4.89
N GLY A 410 -40.63 -21.66 -6.10
CA GLY A 410 -41.89 -21.33 -6.74
C GLY A 410 -41.82 -20.13 -7.68
N LYS A 411 -42.67 -20.14 -8.72
CA LYS A 411 -42.79 -19.04 -9.67
C LYS A 411 -43.64 -17.89 -9.07
N PRO A 412 -43.34 -16.62 -9.38
CA PRO A 412 -44.17 -15.49 -8.98
C PRO A 412 -45.60 -15.66 -9.51
N SER A 413 -46.60 -15.58 -8.63
CA SER A 413 -48.02 -15.64 -9.00
C SER A 413 -48.55 -14.24 -9.34
N SER A 414 -49.52 -14.16 -10.26
CA SER A 414 -50.26 -12.92 -10.56
C SER A 414 -51.14 -12.46 -9.39
N ALA A 415 -51.51 -13.39 -8.50
CA ALA A 415 -52.19 -13.13 -7.23
C ALA A 415 -51.36 -13.76 -6.10
N PRO A 416 -50.27 -13.10 -5.66
CA PRO A 416 -49.40 -13.62 -4.62
C PRO A 416 -50.17 -13.68 -3.29
N LYS A 417 -50.02 -14.79 -2.58
CA LYS A 417 -50.56 -14.93 -1.23
C LYS A 417 -49.46 -14.59 -0.23
N ILE A 418 -49.84 -14.08 0.93
CA ILE A 418 -48.90 -13.67 1.99
C ILE A 418 -47.99 -14.86 2.40
N TYR A 419 -48.54 -16.06 2.43
CA TYR A 419 -47.85 -17.29 2.82
C TYR A 419 -47.20 -18.07 1.66
N SER A 420 -47.16 -17.51 0.44
CA SER A 420 -46.54 -18.20 -0.70
C SER A 420 -45.02 -18.39 -0.50
N PRO A 421 -44.48 -19.61 -0.70
CA PRO A 421 -43.03 -19.85 -0.62
C PRO A 421 -42.20 -18.98 -1.56
N SER A 422 -42.78 -18.53 -2.68
CA SER A 422 -42.12 -17.65 -3.66
C SER A 422 -41.82 -16.24 -3.14
N ASN A 423 -42.38 -15.87 -1.98
CA ASN A 423 -42.01 -14.64 -1.29
C ASN A 423 -40.70 -14.79 -0.51
N PHE A 424 -40.21 -16.00 -0.25
CA PHE A 424 -38.99 -16.26 0.50
C PHE A 424 -37.79 -16.45 -0.42
N SER A 425 -36.66 -15.88 -0.02
CA SER A 425 -35.36 -16.17 -0.63
C SER A 425 -34.29 -16.30 0.45
N ALA A 426 -33.40 -17.27 0.30
CA ALA A 426 -32.29 -17.48 1.22
C ALA A 426 -30.95 -17.20 0.52
N THR A 427 -29.97 -16.73 1.28
CA THR A 427 -28.59 -16.59 0.83
C THR A 427 -27.67 -17.10 1.91
N TYR A 428 -26.70 -17.92 1.54
CA TYR A 428 -25.65 -18.39 2.43
C TYR A 428 -24.33 -18.22 1.71
N ALA A 429 -23.35 -17.57 2.32
CA ALA A 429 -22.02 -17.42 1.76
C ALA A 429 -20.99 -17.69 2.85
N TRP A 430 -19.91 -18.35 2.45
CA TRP A 430 -18.74 -18.56 3.27
C TRP A 430 -17.50 -18.25 2.42
N SER A 431 -16.54 -17.56 3.01
CA SER A 431 -15.22 -17.44 2.43
C SER A 431 -14.16 -17.47 3.51
N GLN A 432 -13.04 -18.12 3.20
CA GLN A 432 -11.86 -18.19 4.03
C GLN A 432 -10.67 -17.59 3.26
N THR A 433 -9.92 -16.73 3.91
CA THR A 433 -8.63 -16.24 3.45
C THR A 433 -7.56 -16.75 4.42
N HIS A 434 -6.57 -17.45 3.90
CA HIS A 434 -5.38 -17.86 4.65
C HIS A 434 -4.16 -17.19 4.05
N LYS A 435 -3.30 -16.61 4.90
CA LYS A 435 -2.06 -15.94 4.48
C LYS A 435 -0.89 -16.28 5.39
N HIS A 436 0.27 -16.49 4.79
CA HIS A 436 1.54 -16.51 5.52
C HIS A 436 2.64 -15.89 4.67
N ASN A 437 3.60 -15.24 5.31
CA ASN A 437 4.79 -14.68 4.68
C ASN A 437 5.92 -14.52 5.71
N ILE A 438 6.98 -13.79 5.36
CA ILE A 438 8.12 -13.62 6.27
C ILE A 438 7.75 -12.94 7.59
N LYS A 439 6.76 -12.03 7.60
CA LYS A 439 6.32 -11.29 8.80
C LYS A 439 5.15 -11.95 9.51
N VAL A 440 4.28 -12.62 8.76
CA VAL A 440 3.03 -13.21 9.24
C VAL A 440 3.20 -14.72 9.31
N LEU A 441 3.21 -15.27 10.52
CA LEU A 441 3.29 -16.71 10.74
C LEU A 441 2.04 -17.41 10.23
N ASN A 442 0.87 -16.91 10.63
CA ASN A 442 -0.43 -17.38 10.18
C ASN A 442 -1.43 -16.21 10.23
N PHE A 443 -2.21 -16.05 9.17
CA PHE A 443 -3.38 -15.18 9.16
C PHE A 443 -4.54 -15.98 8.60
N GLU A 444 -5.62 -16.04 9.36
CA GLU A 444 -6.86 -16.68 8.96
C GLU A 444 -8.01 -15.69 9.08
N GLU A 445 -8.82 -15.58 8.04
CA GLU A 445 -10.01 -14.76 8.03
C GLU A 445 -11.17 -15.58 7.49
N HIS A 446 -12.24 -15.67 8.26
CA HIS A 446 -13.45 -16.40 7.91
C HIS A 446 -14.62 -15.43 7.90
N ASN A 447 -15.22 -15.29 6.73
CA ASN A 447 -16.41 -14.49 6.51
C ASN A 447 -17.58 -15.44 6.29
N TYR A 448 -18.62 -15.29 7.10
CA TYR A 448 -19.87 -16.02 7.00
C TYR A 448 -21.02 -15.04 6.81
N LYS A 449 -21.91 -15.34 5.86
CA LYS A 449 -23.12 -14.57 5.62
C LYS A 449 -24.33 -15.48 5.46
N ALA A 450 -25.36 -15.26 6.25
CA ALA A 450 -26.64 -15.95 6.11
C ALA A 450 -27.76 -14.91 6.09
N ALA A 451 -28.54 -14.87 5.01
CA ALA A 451 -29.64 -13.94 4.87
C ALA A 451 -30.94 -14.64 4.47
N LEU A 452 -32.03 -14.26 5.12
CA LEU A 452 -33.39 -14.65 4.78
C LEU A 452 -34.16 -13.39 4.40
N ASN A 453 -34.69 -13.37 3.19
CA ASN A 453 -35.53 -12.28 2.71
C ASN A 453 -36.95 -12.80 2.48
N TYR A 454 -37.93 -12.04 2.93
CA TYR A 454 -39.34 -12.17 2.64
C TYR A 454 -39.77 -10.92 1.86
N SER A 455 -40.32 -11.10 0.66
CA SER A 455 -40.78 -10.02 -0.20
C SER A 455 -42.15 -10.37 -0.76
N PHE A 456 -43.18 -9.76 -0.17
CA PHE A 456 -44.56 -9.87 -0.61
C PHE A 456 -44.96 -8.58 -1.33
N ASN A 457 -45.33 -8.71 -2.59
CA ASN A 457 -45.79 -7.58 -3.41
C ASN A 457 -47.20 -7.87 -3.91
N ASN A 458 -48.18 -7.05 -3.56
CA ASN A 458 -49.59 -7.28 -3.86
C ASN A 458 -50.24 -6.09 -4.54
N ARG A 459 -51.30 -6.36 -5.30
CA ARG A 459 -52.19 -5.37 -5.90
C ARG A 459 -53.60 -5.56 -5.31
N PRO A 460 -53.84 -5.16 -4.05
CA PRO A 460 -55.12 -5.37 -3.41
C PRO A 460 -56.26 -4.69 -4.18
N LYS A 461 -57.42 -5.34 -4.24
CA LYS A 461 -58.62 -4.72 -4.85
C LYS A 461 -59.10 -3.59 -3.94
N ASN A 462 -59.35 -2.43 -4.53
CA ASN A 462 -59.92 -1.30 -3.81
C ASN A 462 -61.39 -1.53 -3.48
N ILE A 463 -61.79 -1.38 -2.22
CA ILE A 463 -63.17 -1.58 -1.77
C ILE A 463 -63.85 -0.22 -1.67
N THR A 464 -65.01 -0.06 -2.32
CA THR A 464 -65.83 1.17 -2.28
C THR A 464 -67.23 0.86 -1.75
N PRO A 465 -67.43 0.78 -0.43
CA PRO A 465 -68.64 0.22 0.17
C PRO A 465 -69.90 1.07 -0.10
N LEU A 466 -69.76 2.39 -0.16
CA LEU A 466 -70.88 3.33 -0.24
C LEU A 466 -71.22 3.80 -1.66
N LYS A 467 -70.52 3.27 -2.68
CA LYS A 467 -70.63 3.73 -4.07
C LYS A 467 -72.03 3.55 -4.67
N ASN A 468 -72.74 2.48 -4.26
CA ASN A 468 -74.03 2.09 -4.83
C ASN A 468 -75.24 2.59 -4.02
N VAL A 469 -75.04 3.33 -2.92
CA VAL A 469 -76.13 3.82 -2.05
C VAL A 469 -76.84 5.01 -2.73
N LYS A 470 -78.13 4.85 -3.06
CA LYS A 470 -78.92 5.89 -3.76
C LYS A 470 -79.02 7.21 -2.99
N ALA A 471 -79.11 7.16 -1.65
CA ALA A 471 -79.20 8.34 -0.78
C ALA A 471 -77.93 9.23 -0.80
N LEU A 472 -76.78 8.66 -1.18
CA LEU A 472 -75.49 9.37 -1.23
C LEU A 472 -75.14 9.90 -2.63
N ARG A 473 -76.08 9.85 -3.59
CA ARG A 473 -75.91 10.40 -4.94
C ARG A 473 -75.77 11.94 -5.01
N PRO A 474 -76.46 12.75 -4.18
CA PRO A 474 -76.35 14.22 -4.24
C PRO A 474 -74.92 14.72 -4.02
N THR A 475 -74.57 15.83 -4.68
CA THR A 475 -73.24 16.47 -4.69
C THR A 475 -72.57 16.65 -3.32
N PRO A 476 -73.25 17.06 -2.23
CA PRO A 476 -72.60 17.22 -0.92
C PRO A 476 -72.10 15.90 -0.31
N PHE A 477 -72.70 14.76 -0.66
CA PHE A 477 -72.36 13.45 -0.10
C PHE A 477 -71.25 12.71 -0.88
N ARG A 478 -70.64 13.36 -1.89
CA ARG A 478 -69.62 12.75 -2.76
C ARG A 478 -68.39 12.25 -2.00
N ILE A 479 -67.97 12.94 -0.94
CA ILE A 479 -66.83 12.54 -0.11
C ILE A 479 -67.10 11.21 0.63
N ILE A 480 -68.33 11.03 1.13
CA ILE A 480 -68.77 9.82 1.85
C ILE A 480 -69.04 8.68 0.85
N ARG A 481 -69.74 8.97 -0.25
CA ARG A 481 -70.04 7.98 -1.30
C ARG A 481 -68.78 7.36 -1.91
N ASP A 482 -67.77 8.20 -2.17
CA ASP A 482 -66.53 7.79 -2.83
C ASP A 482 -65.43 7.38 -1.81
N PHE A 483 -65.82 7.14 -0.55
CA PHE A 483 -64.95 6.52 0.43
C PHE A 483 -64.45 5.18 -0.09
N ASN A 484 -63.14 4.97 0.04
CA ASN A 484 -62.47 3.81 -0.50
C ASN A 484 -61.30 3.43 0.40
N PHE A 485 -61.02 2.13 0.48
CA PHE A 485 -59.89 1.63 1.23
C PHE A 485 -59.33 0.34 0.62
N TYR A 486 -58.06 0.08 0.88
CA TYR A 486 -57.45 -1.22 0.64
C TYR A 486 -57.29 -1.96 1.97
N TYR A 487 -57.50 -3.28 1.95
CA TYR A 487 -57.51 -4.11 3.16
C TYR A 487 -56.18 -4.86 3.40
N LEU A 488 -55.24 -4.80 2.45
CA LEU A 488 -53.91 -5.40 2.55
C LEU A 488 -52.84 -4.39 2.14
N PRO A 489 -51.61 -4.53 2.67
CA PRO A 489 -50.47 -3.75 2.21
C PRO A 489 -50.14 -4.08 0.74
N THR A 490 -49.57 -3.10 0.05
CA THR A 490 -49.08 -3.25 -1.32
C THR A 490 -47.72 -3.93 -1.36
N GLN A 491 -46.90 -3.73 -0.32
CA GLN A 491 -45.58 -4.34 -0.21
C GLN A 491 -45.26 -4.64 1.26
N VAL A 492 -44.70 -5.82 1.54
CA VAL A 492 -44.08 -6.19 2.81
C VAL A 492 -42.73 -6.84 2.49
N GLY A 493 -41.65 -6.17 2.87
CA GLY A 493 -40.27 -6.63 2.81
C GLY A 493 -39.74 -6.83 4.22
N ILE A 494 -39.25 -8.03 4.52
CA ILE A 494 -38.52 -8.33 5.76
C ILE A 494 -37.23 -9.01 5.36
N ARG A 495 -36.10 -8.55 5.86
CA ARG A 495 -34.80 -9.18 5.63
C ARG A 495 -34.05 -9.31 6.94
N GLY A 496 -33.63 -10.52 7.28
CA GLY A 496 -32.64 -10.78 8.33
C GLY A 496 -31.33 -11.21 7.68
N SER A 497 -30.20 -10.61 8.07
CA SER A 497 -28.85 -10.92 7.59
C SER A 497 -27.94 -11.07 8.79
N LEU A 498 -27.42 -12.27 8.99
CA LEU A 498 -26.33 -12.60 9.91
C LEU A 498 -25.03 -12.47 9.13
N ASP A 499 -24.16 -11.59 9.57
CA ASP A 499 -22.86 -11.31 8.98
C ASP A 499 -21.81 -11.52 10.09
N ARG A 500 -20.97 -12.57 9.97
CA ARG A 500 -19.90 -12.91 10.92
C ARG A 500 -18.54 -12.84 10.23
N ASN A 501 -17.63 -12.07 10.78
CA ASN A 501 -16.23 -11.98 10.39
C ASN A 501 -15.36 -12.39 11.59
N TYR A 502 -14.55 -13.42 11.37
CA TYR A 502 -13.51 -13.87 12.30
C TYR A 502 -12.17 -13.64 11.63
N SER A 503 -11.25 -12.95 12.27
CA SER A 503 -9.88 -12.85 11.80
C SER A 503 -8.90 -13.08 12.93
N GLU A 504 -7.87 -13.86 12.64
CA GLU A 504 -6.79 -14.21 13.54
C GLU A 504 -5.46 -13.91 12.86
N MET A 505 -4.56 -13.24 13.57
CA MET A 505 -3.25 -12.86 13.06
C MET A 505 -2.15 -13.21 14.05
N HIS A 506 -1.21 -14.02 13.60
CA HIS A 506 0.01 -14.37 14.30
C HIS A 506 1.21 -13.72 13.61
N TRP A 507 1.90 -12.86 14.33
CA TRP A 507 3.17 -12.30 13.88
C TRP A 507 4.29 -13.32 14.05
N ARG A 508 5.21 -13.36 13.09
CA ARG A 508 6.41 -14.17 13.19
C ARG A 508 7.49 -13.42 13.95
N ASP A 509 8.08 -14.09 14.93
CA ASP A 509 9.32 -13.63 15.53
C ASP A 509 10.51 -14.02 14.63
N LEU A 510 11.33 -13.03 14.30
CA LEU A 510 12.51 -13.17 13.44
C LEU A 510 13.82 -13.25 14.23
N LYS A 511 13.81 -12.99 15.56
CA LYS A 511 15.04 -12.76 16.33
C LYS A 511 15.11 -13.43 17.70
N SER A 512 14.02 -13.46 18.47
CA SER A 512 14.07 -13.84 19.90
C SER A 512 13.70 -15.30 20.19
N GLY A 513 13.12 -16.03 19.22
CA GLY A 513 12.59 -17.38 19.44
C GLY A 513 11.34 -17.41 20.32
N LEU A 514 10.70 -16.26 20.56
CA LEU A 514 9.49 -16.11 21.35
C LEU A 514 8.25 -16.26 20.46
N SER A 515 7.25 -17.00 20.93
CA SER A 515 5.94 -17.01 20.29
C SER A 515 5.19 -15.74 20.66
N LEU A 516 4.96 -14.86 19.68
CA LEU A 516 4.11 -13.70 19.87
C LEU A 516 2.65 -14.13 20.01
N PRO A 517 1.86 -13.47 20.89
CA PRO A 517 0.44 -13.77 21.02
C PRO A 517 -0.31 -13.40 19.73
N ALA A 518 -1.36 -14.15 19.42
CA ALA A 518 -2.23 -13.86 18.29
C ALA A 518 -3.11 -12.64 18.58
N THR A 519 -3.48 -11.92 17.53
CA THR A 519 -4.48 -10.86 17.58
C THR A 519 -5.76 -11.33 16.92
N TYR A 520 -6.90 -11.10 17.56
CA TYR A 520 -8.22 -11.55 17.10
C TYR A 520 -9.13 -10.37 16.78
N VAL A 521 -9.92 -10.50 15.72
CA VAL A 521 -10.99 -9.59 15.36
C VAL A 521 -12.26 -10.41 15.19
N LEU A 522 -13.25 -10.16 16.06
CA LEU A 522 -14.54 -10.82 16.09
C LEU A 522 -15.65 -9.80 15.84
N ASP A 523 -16.29 -9.90 14.69
CA ASP A 523 -17.45 -9.08 14.35
C ASP A 523 -18.61 -9.98 13.95
N TYR A 524 -19.69 -9.97 14.73
CA TYR A 524 -20.88 -10.77 14.45
C TYR A 524 -22.12 -9.91 14.59
N ASN A 525 -22.71 -9.56 13.46
CA ASN A 525 -23.85 -8.65 13.39
C ASN A 525 -25.10 -9.37 12.85
N PHE A 526 -26.23 -9.09 13.48
CA PHE A 526 -27.55 -9.42 12.98
C PHE A 526 -28.28 -8.15 12.51
N ASN A 527 -28.31 -7.98 11.20
CA ASN A 527 -28.96 -6.88 10.50
C ASN A 527 -30.39 -7.25 10.11
N ARG A 528 -31.35 -6.43 10.51
CA ARG A 528 -32.78 -6.61 10.21
C ARG A 528 -33.32 -5.38 9.48
N TYR A 529 -34.03 -5.62 8.39
CA TYR A 529 -34.63 -4.58 7.56
C TYR A 529 -36.13 -4.88 7.41
N TYR A 530 -36.93 -3.82 7.54
CA TYR A 530 -38.37 -3.85 7.40
C TYR A 530 -38.80 -2.77 6.42
N ASP A 531 -39.62 -3.12 5.44
CA ASP A 531 -40.22 -2.20 4.46
C ASP A 531 -41.70 -2.57 4.31
N VAL A 532 -42.60 -1.69 4.72
CA VAL A 532 -44.05 -1.90 4.61
C VAL A 532 -44.65 -0.71 3.90
N LYS A 533 -45.26 -0.96 2.75
CA LYS A 533 -46.04 0.05 2.02
C LYS A 533 -47.51 -0.32 2.09
N PHE A 534 -48.30 0.59 2.63
CA PHE A 534 -49.73 0.42 2.80
C PHE A 534 -50.47 1.64 2.25
N ASP A 535 -51.02 1.47 1.04
CA ASP A 535 -52.03 2.37 0.51
C ASP A 535 -53.35 2.18 1.29
N LEU A 536 -53.61 2.96 2.34
CA LEU A 536 -54.87 2.88 3.11
C LEU A 536 -56.08 3.25 2.25
N SER A 537 -55.93 4.18 1.31
CA SER A 537 -56.90 4.53 0.27
C SER A 537 -56.19 5.02 -0.99
N ARG A 538 -56.90 5.31 -2.08
CA ARG A 538 -56.31 5.94 -3.28
C ARG A 538 -55.57 7.25 -3.00
N THR A 539 -55.93 7.91 -1.91
CA THR A 539 -55.45 9.25 -1.55
C THR A 539 -54.56 9.26 -0.31
N LEU A 540 -54.58 8.20 0.51
CA LEU A 540 -53.83 8.12 1.76
C LEU A 540 -52.87 6.93 1.67
N LYS A 541 -51.57 7.22 1.72
CA LYS A 541 -50.49 6.24 1.64
C LYS A 541 -49.65 6.31 2.89
N LEU A 542 -49.27 5.15 3.41
CA LEU A 542 -48.39 4.99 4.55
C LEU A 542 -47.20 4.12 4.15
N ASP A 543 -46.00 4.66 4.22
CA ASP A 543 -44.75 3.93 4.06
C ASP A 543 -44.05 3.84 5.42
N TYR A 544 -43.59 2.65 5.78
CA TYR A 544 -42.78 2.39 6.98
C TYR A 544 -41.52 1.65 6.58
N ALA A 545 -40.36 2.21 6.92
CA ALA A 545 -39.08 1.57 6.76
C ALA A 545 -38.34 1.56 8.09
N ALA A 546 -37.75 0.42 8.47
CA ALA A 546 -36.92 0.34 9.67
C ALA A 546 -35.71 -0.55 9.45
N THR A 547 -34.59 -0.17 10.06
CA THR A 547 -33.34 -0.94 10.10
C THR A 547 -32.92 -1.12 11.55
N MET A 548 -32.54 -2.34 11.92
CA MET A 548 -32.03 -2.69 13.24
C MET A 548 -30.77 -3.50 13.06
N THR A 549 -29.65 -3.00 13.59
CA THR A 549 -28.41 -3.76 13.69
C THR A 549 -28.18 -4.12 15.15
N ALA A 550 -27.93 -5.40 15.40
CA ALA A 550 -27.54 -5.91 16.70
C ALA A 550 -26.20 -6.65 16.60
N ARG A 551 -25.34 -6.48 17.59
CA ARG A 551 -24.10 -7.23 17.73
C ARG A 551 -24.34 -8.45 18.59
N ILE A 552 -23.87 -9.61 18.16
CA ILE A 552 -23.83 -10.83 18.96
C ILE A 552 -22.48 -10.83 19.65
N ASP A 553 -22.49 -10.57 20.96
CA ASP A 553 -21.28 -10.54 21.77
C ASP A 553 -20.82 -12.00 22.00
N GLU A 554 -19.71 -12.41 21.38
CA GLU A 554 -19.04 -13.70 21.61
C GLU A 554 -18.07 -13.53 22.80
N LYS A 555 -17.96 -14.53 23.69
CA LYS A 555 -17.05 -14.46 24.86
C LYS A 555 -15.59 -14.41 24.38
N ASP A 556 -14.72 -13.76 25.15
CA ASP A 556 -13.27 -13.95 25.10
C ASP A 556 -12.97 -15.46 25.04
N ILE A 557 -12.56 -15.93 23.87
CA ILE A 557 -12.11 -17.30 23.69
C ILE A 557 -10.88 -17.41 24.58
N ASP A 558 -10.90 -18.36 25.52
CA ASP A 558 -9.74 -18.63 26.37
C ASP A 558 -8.70 -19.36 25.50
N PHE A 559 -7.85 -18.59 24.83
CA PHE A 559 -6.88 -19.08 23.83
C PHE A 559 -5.68 -19.82 24.46
N GLY A 560 -5.73 -20.11 25.76
CA GLY A 560 -4.59 -20.58 26.55
C GLY A 560 -4.10 -22.01 26.31
N SER A 561 -4.78 -22.88 25.55
CA SER A 561 -4.30 -24.28 25.48
C SER A 561 -4.68 -25.16 24.28
N LYS A 562 -5.27 -24.64 23.19
CA LYS A 562 -5.56 -25.49 22.02
C LYS A 562 -5.19 -24.81 20.71
N THR A 563 -4.03 -25.19 20.17
CA THR A 563 -3.72 -25.11 18.74
C THR A 563 -4.70 -25.99 17.97
N GLY A 564 -5.83 -25.42 17.59
CA GLY A 564 -6.88 -26.12 16.89
C GLY A 564 -8.04 -25.17 16.66
N ILE A 565 -8.28 -24.85 15.38
CA ILE A 565 -9.39 -24.05 14.89
C ILE A 565 -10.67 -24.52 15.62
N PRO A 566 -11.29 -23.70 16.48
CA PRO A 566 -12.60 -24.03 17.04
C PRO A 566 -13.53 -24.39 15.88
N ASP A 567 -14.34 -25.43 16.06
CA ASP A 567 -15.22 -25.95 15.04
C ASP A 567 -16.21 -24.82 14.64
N PHE A 568 -15.94 -24.07 13.55
CA PHE A 568 -16.61 -22.77 13.29
C PHE A 568 -17.71 -22.90 12.23
N GLY A 569 -18.92 -23.22 12.69
CA GLY A 569 -20.17 -22.97 11.97
C GLY A 569 -20.98 -21.84 12.63
N PHE A 570 -21.95 -21.26 11.92
CA PHE A 570 -22.95 -20.34 12.53
C PHE A 570 -23.65 -20.94 13.77
N LEU A 571 -23.66 -22.27 13.87
CA LEU A 571 -24.33 -23.04 14.91
C LEU A 571 -23.43 -23.44 16.09
N TYR A 572 -22.12 -23.19 16.04
CA TYR A 572 -21.25 -23.33 17.21
C TYR A 572 -21.39 -22.09 18.10
N LEU A 573 -22.62 -21.90 18.58
CA LEU A 573 -22.81 -21.40 19.92
C LEU A 573 -22.39 -22.58 20.80
N GLU A 574 -21.17 -22.59 21.34
CA GLU A 574 -20.94 -23.40 22.53
C GLU A 574 -22.02 -22.97 23.53
N PRO A 575 -22.98 -23.85 23.87
CA PRO A 575 -23.92 -23.53 24.91
C PRO A 575 -23.06 -23.34 26.15
N TYR A 576 -23.23 -22.20 26.77
CA TYR A 576 -22.94 -21.94 28.17
C TYR A 576 -23.37 -23.18 29.00
N LEU A 577 -22.51 -24.18 29.18
CA LEU A 577 -22.74 -25.31 30.08
C LEU A 577 -22.25 -24.92 31.47
N GLY A 578 -22.86 -23.84 31.95
CA GLY A 578 -23.10 -23.60 33.36
C GLY A 578 -24.58 -23.27 33.47
N ASN A 579 -25.43 -24.30 33.59
CA ASN A 579 -26.86 -24.33 33.98
C ASN A 579 -27.86 -23.25 33.48
N ASP A 580 -27.46 -22.29 32.66
CA ASP A 580 -28.30 -21.18 32.22
C ASP A 580 -28.78 -21.39 30.80
N LYS A 581 -30.05 -21.79 30.71
CA LYS A 581 -30.87 -22.00 29.51
C LYS A 581 -30.51 -20.99 28.41
N LEU A 582 -30.37 -21.47 27.16
CA LEU A 582 -30.35 -20.63 25.96
C LEU A 582 -31.52 -19.64 25.99
N THR A 583 -31.27 -18.39 26.33
CA THR A 583 -32.26 -17.33 26.23
C THR A 583 -32.32 -16.81 24.79
N PHE A 584 -33.52 -16.57 24.29
CA PHE A 584 -33.81 -16.00 22.96
C PHE A 584 -33.05 -14.70 22.67
N THR A 585 -32.67 -13.96 23.71
CA THR A 585 -31.84 -12.74 23.64
C THR A 585 -30.42 -12.99 23.12
N LYS A 586 -29.82 -14.16 23.38
CA LYS A 586 -28.47 -14.49 22.88
C LYS A 586 -28.42 -14.72 21.37
N PHE A 587 -29.53 -15.12 20.75
CA PHE A 587 -29.63 -15.34 19.30
C PHE A 587 -29.90 -14.04 18.51
N ILE A 588 -30.51 -13.04 19.14
CA ILE A 588 -30.91 -11.78 18.48
C ILE A 588 -29.83 -10.69 18.63
N GLY A 589 -28.90 -10.86 19.57
CA GLY A 589 -27.82 -9.93 19.84
C GLY A 589 -28.28 -8.67 20.59
N ARG A 590 -27.29 -7.91 21.08
CA ARG A 590 -27.46 -6.60 21.70
C ARG A 590 -27.63 -5.54 20.61
N PRO A 591 -28.72 -4.75 20.60
CA PRO A 591 -28.93 -3.72 19.59
C PRO A 591 -27.82 -2.66 19.68
N ILE A 592 -27.26 -2.25 18.55
CA ILE A 592 -26.27 -1.17 18.46
C ILE A 592 -26.81 0.04 17.70
N ASN A 593 -27.73 -0.19 16.77
CA ASN A 593 -28.34 0.87 15.98
C ASN A 593 -29.75 0.49 15.57
N PHE A 594 -30.68 1.43 15.69
CA PHE A 594 -32.03 1.32 15.19
C PHE A 594 -32.44 2.62 14.52
N SER A 595 -33.00 2.53 13.31
CA SER A 595 -33.53 3.69 12.60
C SER A 595 -34.88 3.34 11.99
N GLN A 596 -35.86 4.23 12.08
CA GLN A 596 -37.16 4.10 11.43
C GLN A 596 -37.56 5.39 10.72
N ASP A 597 -38.23 5.25 9.57
CA ASP A 597 -38.86 6.31 8.78
C ASP A 597 -40.33 5.92 8.56
N ILE A 598 -41.24 6.79 9.01
CA ILE A 598 -42.67 6.70 8.74
C ILE A 598 -43.03 7.87 7.83
N ARG A 599 -43.66 7.59 6.70
CA ARG A 599 -44.14 8.60 5.75
C ARG A 599 -45.62 8.40 5.48
N ALA A 600 -46.44 9.34 5.93
CA ALA A 600 -47.84 9.43 5.57
C ALA A 600 -48.02 10.50 4.48
N SER A 601 -48.59 10.13 3.34
CA SER A 601 -48.92 11.06 2.25
C SER A 601 -50.42 11.04 2.02
N TRP A 602 -51.08 12.19 2.22
CA TRP A 602 -52.52 12.34 2.10
C TRP A 602 -52.88 13.44 1.10
N ASN A 603 -53.40 13.04 -0.06
CA ASN A 603 -54.12 13.94 -0.93
C ASN A 603 -55.54 14.12 -0.38
N VAL A 604 -55.74 15.18 0.42
CA VAL A 604 -57.00 15.42 1.11
C VAL A 604 -58.08 15.65 0.05
N PRO A 605 -59.19 14.88 0.04
CA PRO A 605 -60.22 14.99 -0.97
C PRO A 605 -61.14 16.21 -0.76
N VAL A 606 -60.58 17.38 -0.41
CA VAL A 606 -61.30 18.66 -0.26
C VAL A 606 -61.98 19.07 -1.57
N ASN A 607 -61.39 18.71 -2.71
CA ASN A 607 -61.98 18.92 -4.03
C ASN A 607 -63.30 18.17 -4.25
N LYS A 608 -63.64 17.21 -3.39
CA LYS A 608 -64.93 16.51 -3.44
C LYS A 608 -66.08 17.34 -2.85
N LEU A 609 -65.79 18.36 -2.05
CA LEU A 609 -66.77 19.26 -1.46
C LEU A 609 -67.28 20.28 -2.51
N PRO A 610 -68.60 20.55 -2.59
CA PRO A 610 -69.19 21.42 -3.63
C PRO A 610 -68.62 22.84 -3.69
N MET A 611 -68.16 23.37 -2.56
CA MET A 611 -67.61 24.74 -2.43
C MET A 611 -66.08 24.81 -2.57
N LEU A 612 -65.38 23.68 -2.62
CA LEU A 612 -63.90 23.60 -2.58
C LEU A 612 -63.29 22.77 -3.73
N ASP A 613 -64.05 22.49 -4.78
CA ASP A 613 -63.61 21.76 -5.99
C ASP A 613 -62.44 22.43 -6.75
N TRP A 614 -62.20 23.71 -6.52
CA TRP A 614 -61.09 24.51 -7.03
C TRP A 614 -59.80 24.39 -6.20
N THR A 615 -59.85 23.71 -5.06
CA THR A 615 -58.71 23.52 -4.15
C THR A 615 -58.16 22.11 -4.25
N ASN A 616 -56.84 21.97 -4.37
CA ASN A 616 -56.13 20.70 -4.22
C ASN A 616 -55.22 20.80 -2.98
N LEU A 617 -55.33 19.86 -2.06
CA LEU A 617 -54.61 19.88 -0.80
C LEU A 617 -53.81 18.59 -0.63
N ASN A 618 -52.48 18.70 -0.61
CA ASN A 618 -51.57 17.59 -0.33
C ASN A 618 -50.92 17.82 1.03
N ALA A 619 -51.14 16.90 1.96
CA ALA A 619 -50.45 16.84 3.23
C ALA A 619 -49.45 15.68 3.20
N GLN A 620 -48.21 15.93 3.63
CA GLN A 620 -47.19 14.92 3.82
C GLN A 620 -46.62 15.05 5.23
N TYR A 621 -46.52 13.92 5.93
CA TYR A 621 -45.95 13.85 7.26
C TYR A 621 -44.87 12.78 7.28
N ASN A 622 -43.64 13.17 7.59
CA ASN A 622 -42.49 12.29 7.70
C ASN A 622 -41.93 12.35 9.12
N VAL A 623 -41.75 11.17 9.72
CA VAL A 623 -41.20 10.99 11.06
C VAL A 623 -39.99 10.08 10.94
N GLN A 624 -38.85 10.55 11.43
CA GLN A 624 -37.63 9.78 11.51
C GLN A 624 -37.22 9.67 12.97
N TYR A 625 -36.87 8.46 13.38
CA TYR A 625 -36.31 8.18 14.70
C TYR A 625 -35.05 7.34 14.52
N SER A 626 -33.98 7.74 15.20
CA SER A 626 -32.77 6.95 15.30
C SER A 626 -32.35 6.80 16.75
N TRP A 627 -31.92 5.60 17.10
CA TRP A 627 -31.31 5.25 18.37
C TRP A 627 -29.97 4.59 18.08
N THR A 628 -28.92 5.08 18.72
CA THR A 628 -27.56 4.54 18.57
C THR A 628 -27.01 4.28 19.95
N ALA A 629 -26.52 3.06 20.16
CA ALA A 629 -25.88 2.66 21.40
C ALA A 629 -24.61 3.48 21.61
N GLY A 630 -24.38 3.96 22.83
CA GLY A 630 -23.10 4.56 23.20
C GLY A 630 -21.98 3.52 23.19
N PRO A 631 -20.70 3.95 23.13
CA PRO A 631 -19.61 3.04 23.46
C PRO A 631 -19.87 2.42 24.84
N GLY A 632 -19.51 1.13 24.99
CA GLY A 632 -19.67 0.41 26.25
C GLY A 632 -18.88 1.06 27.40
N GLU A 633 -19.06 0.56 28.61
CA GLU A 633 -18.36 1.07 29.79
C GLU A 633 -16.86 1.16 29.53
N SER A 634 -16.31 2.37 29.64
CA SER A 634 -14.87 2.61 29.54
C SER A 634 -14.34 2.77 30.96
N ILE A 635 -13.37 1.93 31.32
CA ILE A 635 -12.64 2.04 32.58
C ILE A 635 -11.62 3.17 32.41
N VAL A 636 -11.76 4.22 33.21
CA VAL A 636 -10.80 5.33 33.25
C VAL A 636 -10.09 5.27 34.60
N GLU A 637 -8.76 5.16 34.58
CA GLU A 637 -7.96 5.38 35.78
C GLU A 637 -7.96 6.87 36.11
N THR A 638 -8.45 7.21 37.30
CA THR A 638 -8.40 8.57 37.83
C THR A 638 -7.02 8.85 38.45
N GLU A 639 -6.63 10.12 38.57
CA GLU A 639 -5.32 10.55 39.11
C GLU A 639 -5.04 10.00 40.53
N ASP A 640 -6.07 9.63 41.28
CA ASP A 640 -5.99 9.04 42.62
C ASP A 640 -5.79 7.50 42.62
N GLY A 641 -5.64 6.87 41.45
CA GLY A 641 -5.45 5.42 41.30
C GLY A 641 -6.72 4.58 41.46
N THR A 642 -7.90 5.21 41.52
CA THR A 642 -9.20 4.54 41.48
C THR A 642 -9.70 4.35 40.05
N THR A 643 -10.33 3.21 39.76
CA THR A 643 -10.99 2.96 38.47
C THR A 643 -12.41 3.51 38.50
N ASP A 644 -12.73 4.50 37.67
CA ASP A 644 -14.10 4.99 37.48
C ASP A 644 -14.66 4.44 36.16
N THR A 645 -15.94 4.04 36.15
CA THR A 645 -16.59 3.51 34.95
C THR A 645 -17.37 4.63 34.26
N LEU A 646 -16.79 5.15 33.17
CA LEU A 646 -17.49 6.12 32.34
C LEU A 646 -18.48 5.38 31.43
N SER A 647 -19.75 5.39 31.80
CA SER A 647 -20.84 4.90 30.96
C SER A 647 -21.44 6.05 30.15
N SER A 648 -21.08 6.14 28.87
CA SER A 648 -21.75 7.07 27.96
C SER A 648 -23.13 6.51 27.60
N GLY A 649 -24.19 7.27 27.89
CA GLY A 649 -25.55 6.87 27.57
C GLY A 649 -25.80 6.73 26.06
N ASN A 650 -26.89 6.06 25.71
CA ASN A 650 -27.32 5.91 24.32
C ASN A 650 -27.86 7.24 23.76
N THR A 651 -27.72 7.45 22.46
CA THR A 651 -28.21 8.67 21.79
C THR A 651 -29.51 8.42 21.05
N ILE A 652 -30.44 9.37 21.13
CA ILE A 652 -31.71 9.36 20.42
C ILE A 652 -31.82 10.64 19.59
N SER A 653 -32.22 10.51 18.33
CA SER A 653 -32.56 11.64 17.48
C SER A 653 -33.95 11.45 16.87
N ASN A 654 -34.71 12.54 16.83
CA ASN A 654 -36.03 12.60 16.24
C ASN A 654 -36.08 13.74 15.23
N ASN A 655 -36.67 13.48 14.06
CA ASN A 655 -36.93 14.49 13.05
C ASN A 655 -38.36 14.37 12.54
N TYR A 656 -39.10 15.48 12.61
CA TYR A 656 -40.49 15.56 12.22
C TYR A 656 -40.63 16.61 11.12
N ARG A 657 -41.20 16.22 9.98
CA ARG A 657 -41.46 17.12 8.85
C ARG A 657 -42.91 17.01 8.42
N ALA A 658 -43.65 18.11 8.55
CA ALA A 658 -45.01 18.24 8.06
C ALA A 658 -45.02 19.25 6.90
N ASN A 659 -45.35 18.80 5.71
CA ASN A 659 -45.48 19.63 4.52
C ASN A 659 -46.96 19.69 4.11
N LEU A 660 -47.50 20.89 4.00
CA LEU A 660 -48.84 21.12 3.50
C LEU A 660 -48.77 21.99 2.24
N THR A 661 -49.15 21.42 1.10
CA THR A 661 -49.19 22.12 -0.18
C THR A 661 -50.64 22.29 -0.60
N ALA A 662 -51.10 23.54 -0.61
CA ALA A 662 -52.39 23.92 -1.16
C ALA A 662 -52.20 24.53 -2.54
N THR A 663 -52.91 24.03 -3.55
CA THR A 663 -52.94 24.59 -4.89
C THR A 663 -54.36 25.05 -5.20
N PHE A 664 -54.50 26.33 -5.53
CA PHE A 664 -55.78 26.95 -5.87
C PHE A 664 -55.90 27.17 -7.37
N ARG A 665 -56.86 26.49 -7.99
CA ARG A 665 -57.18 26.68 -9.42
C ARG A 665 -58.19 27.81 -9.55
N MET A 666 -57.69 29.04 -9.60
CA MET A 666 -58.51 30.24 -9.61
C MET A 666 -59.50 30.31 -10.78
N GLN A 667 -59.15 29.74 -11.94
CA GLN A 667 -60.07 29.66 -13.08
C GLN A 667 -61.37 28.89 -12.75
N THR A 668 -61.25 27.74 -12.07
CA THR A 668 -62.43 26.98 -11.60
C THR A 668 -63.22 27.73 -10.52
N LEU A 669 -62.57 28.56 -9.69
CA LEU A 669 -63.25 29.40 -8.71
C LEU A 669 -64.02 30.54 -9.39
N TYR A 670 -63.37 31.28 -10.29
CA TYR A 670 -63.98 32.40 -11.01
C TYR A 670 -65.16 31.97 -11.89
N ASN A 671 -65.09 30.76 -12.46
CA ASN A 671 -66.20 30.18 -13.22
C ASN A 671 -67.44 29.82 -12.38
N LYS A 672 -67.38 29.90 -11.04
CA LYS A 672 -68.58 29.83 -10.18
C LYS A 672 -69.33 31.16 -10.09
N VAL A 673 -68.67 32.29 -10.39
CA VAL A 673 -69.30 33.62 -10.41
C VAL A 673 -69.78 33.91 -11.83
N GLY A 674 -71.09 34.04 -12.02
CA GLY A 674 -71.70 34.12 -13.36
C GLY A 674 -71.18 35.27 -14.24
N VAL A 675 -70.76 36.39 -13.65
CA VAL A 675 -70.16 37.53 -14.37
C VAL A 675 -68.74 37.22 -14.84
N LEU A 676 -67.90 36.66 -13.97
CA LEU A 676 -66.51 36.30 -14.28
C LEU A 676 -66.43 35.15 -15.28
N LYS A 677 -67.35 34.18 -15.19
CA LYS A 677 -67.48 33.09 -16.17
C LYS A 677 -67.73 33.63 -17.59
N ARG A 678 -68.65 34.59 -17.76
CA ARG A 678 -68.94 35.20 -19.07
C ARG A 678 -67.72 35.95 -19.62
N ILE A 679 -66.90 36.54 -18.76
CA ILE A 679 -65.65 37.22 -19.14
C ILE A 679 -64.60 36.20 -19.58
N ASP A 680 -64.36 35.14 -18.80
CA ASP A 680 -63.42 34.06 -19.13
C ASP A 680 -63.83 33.35 -20.44
N ASP A 681 -65.12 33.06 -20.63
CA ASP A 681 -65.68 32.49 -21.86
C ASP A 681 -65.53 33.42 -23.09
N LYS A 682 -65.54 34.75 -22.87
CA LYS A 682 -65.39 35.76 -23.93
C LYS A 682 -63.93 35.90 -24.40
N TYR A 683 -62.97 35.78 -23.49
CA TYR A 683 -61.53 35.91 -23.80
C TYR A 683 -60.84 34.58 -24.13
N SER A 684 -61.32 33.43 -23.63
CA SER A 684 -60.74 32.10 -23.97
C SER A 684 -61.01 31.68 -25.42
N ARG A 685 -62.12 32.14 -26.01
CA ARG A 685 -62.46 31.93 -27.43
C ARG A 685 -61.56 32.69 -28.41
N GLY A 686 -60.66 33.56 -27.94
CA GLY A 686 -59.75 34.35 -28.77
C GLY A 686 -58.47 33.62 -29.24
N LYS A 687 -58.16 32.44 -28.69
CA LYS A 687 -56.93 31.68 -29.03
C LYS A 687 -57.24 30.25 -29.49
N GLN A 688 -57.90 30.11 -30.64
CA GLN A 688 -57.70 28.98 -31.56
C GLN A 688 -58.49 29.22 -32.85
N LYS A 689 -57.87 29.96 -33.77
CA LYS A 689 -58.09 29.78 -35.20
C LYS A 689 -56.73 29.54 -35.82
N THR A 690 -56.34 28.27 -35.93
CA THR A 690 -55.35 27.86 -36.93
C THR A 690 -56.12 27.65 -38.25
N PRO A 691 -55.71 28.25 -39.37
CA PRO A 691 -56.36 28.02 -40.66
C PRO A 691 -56.13 26.58 -41.14
N LYS A 692 -57.06 26.07 -41.95
CA LYS A 692 -57.10 24.71 -42.49
C LYS A 692 -55.89 24.35 -43.32
#